data_AF-A0A1T5GUT3-F1
#
_entry.id   AF-A0A1T5GUT3-F1
#
_cell.length_a   1.000
_cell.length_b   1.000
_cell.length_c   1.000
_cell.angle_alpha   90.00
_cell.angle_beta   90.00
_cell.angle_gamma   90.00
#
_symmetry.space_group_name_H-M   'P 1'
#
loop_
_entity.id
_entity.type
_entity.pdbx_description
1 polymer ?
#
loop_
_entity_poly.entity_id
_entity_poly.type
_entity_poly.pdbx_seq_one_letter_code
_entity_poly.pdbx_strand_id
1 'polypeptide(L)'
;MNRYAIFTAIAVFLSFSASSFFQSYCGNLSVNVSDHYTETPLEAVRLTLWKDNVPIDVSYTDAEGSGILNYTASGLETVRDHHKSFLVSSYYPIPFDRMVKIDLDVFEEQSVLAAVYDISGRVLTKIRFQVSPGRRALNLIMDNLPPGVYVLELSGLHREVIRLLKVGSGSGSGLIDLQLSDGWMGNEIQQLKSDAPWFKITAELDPYDMIDLHLNVDFPAHLEIKMVRNNLVEFITVVNQDVVNKTINLQKNAFNLSLTTPDIAFLKSGSYTVAAPRDETSSIYKSIDVWKDTTFIFEVDYSLDIPDPVNVSVNINDELVVSQDVDKSTGISLFNTDVYGNEYELIIPPGALFETTEISLRTINSIDGFPFSGGLVGGVDILPDGLQLFKPATLVIRLNDPNIIENMRGNDAEYLLTAFAYQGNGKDFHMYPYFIENGEIHLHIFHFSGYGTGGATQADQADQKSKPPGSEESRAQEEIADILNEEARNPDMTEEEYQENQNKIAEILRRWLLNEVMPLVTEAETNEDLMYCAVMEFYSWEMTAQLYEVLDRFMTERSQLMESIERGFVNALNRIFEKGVREKDPTQMGRYHLMLWMTMMWDPGFEISPWWDKYLKLHRFELEFESVIGESEGGWEISVKTERIVVELDDEQSIFLGKGPIHHVSGKMECAISFEGQSSILEIFYGLIDTPPVEISCNGRSFSSKGKHPKAKYDVVFYLDPGGTLTERFVIQCDPDDPIFPVGPAPIWFGSFGYIHEDLLTPELGFIITNWEMIFGELYARRIYTSSDHYLNETSIFTLWYAPKP
;
A
#
# COMPACT_ATOMS: atom_id res chain seq x y z
N MET A 1 24.62 36.11 -25.12
CA MET A 1 24.46 37.59 -25.15
C MET A 1 23.01 37.86 -25.58
N ASN A 2 22.16 38.61 -24.87
CA ASN A 2 22.38 39.45 -23.68
C ASN A 2 21.28 39.28 -22.59
N ARG A 3 21.59 39.74 -21.38
CA ARG A 3 20.63 40.03 -20.28
C ARG A 3 20.32 41.55 -20.25
N TYR A 4 19.41 41.96 -19.35
CA TYR A 4 19.13 43.35 -18.89
C TYR A 4 18.34 44.29 -19.85
N ALA A 5 17.63 45.34 -19.38
CA ALA A 5 16.87 45.55 -18.12
C ALA A 5 16.11 46.91 -18.09
N ILE A 6 14.81 46.87 -17.71
CA ILE A 6 14.11 47.70 -16.69
C ILE A 6 13.99 49.26 -16.87
N PHE A 7 12.83 49.80 -16.43
CA PHE A 7 12.41 51.23 -16.31
C PHE A 7 12.13 51.97 -17.64
N THR A 8 11.14 52.88 -17.77
CA THR A 8 10.12 53.48 -16.83
C THR A 8 8.78 53.64 -17.62
N ALA A 9 7.66 54.28 -17.21
CA ALA A 9 7.31 55.30 -16.20
C ALA A 9 5.86 55.10 -15.65
N ILE A 10 5.23 56.14 -15.08
CA ILE A 10 3.91 56.11 -14.41
C ILE A 10 3.00 57.29 -14.85
N ALA A 11 1.68 57.01 -14.95
CA ALA A 11 0.51 57.91 -14.93
C ALA A 11 0.38 59.13 -15.87
N VAL A 12 -0.69 59.11 -16.69
CA VAL A 12 -1.65 60.22 -16.86
C VAL A 12 -3.06 59.62 -16.77
N PHE A 13 -4.03 60.36 -16.21
CA PHE A 13 -5.41 59.92 -15.96
C PHE A 13 -6.40 60.90 -16.63
N LEU A 14 -7.68 60.49 -16.78
CA LEU A 14 -8.81 61.24 -17.35
C LEU A 14 -8.78 61.40 -18.90
N SER A 15 -9.91 61.36 -19.61
CA SER A 15 -11.31 61.18 -19.19
C SER A 15 -12.19 60.55 -20.28
N PHE A 16 -13.05 59.61 -19.89
CA PHE A 16 -14.27 59.23 -20.62
C PHE A 16 -15.36 58.85 -19.62
N SER A 17 -16.56 59.44 -19.77
CA SER A 17 -17.71 59.20 -18.90
C SER A 17 -18.65 58.17 -19.52
N ALA A 18 -18.60 56.93 -19.05
CA ALA A 18 -19.56 55.89 -19.42
C ALA A 18 -20.74 55.88 -18.43
N SER A 19 -21.93 56.23 -18.91
CA SER A 19 -23.18 56.10 -18.16
C SER A 19 -23.71 54.66 -18.28
N SER A 20 -23.31 53.79 -17.35
CA SER A 20 -23.81 52.42 -17.29
C SER A 20 -25.29 52.40 -16.86
N PHE A 21 -26.16 51.89 -17.74
CA PHE A 21 -27.53 51.54 -17.37
C PHE A 21 -27.48 50.29 -16.47
N PHE A 22 -27.87 50.45 -15.20
CA PHE A 22 -28.05 49.31 -14.31
C PHE A 22 -29.37 48.60 -14.65
N GLN A 23 -29.28 47.47 -15.35
CA GLN A 23 -30.42 46.57 -15.50
C GLN A 23 -30.70 45.87 -14.17
N SER A 24 -31.93 46.02 -13.66
CA SER A 24 -32.40 45.25 -12.51
C SER A 24 -32.68 43.82 -12.95
N TYR A 25 -31.75 42.91 -12.68
CA TYR A 25 -31.97 41.48 -12.88
C TYR A 25 -32.90 40.96 -11.78
N CYS A 26 -34.13 40.65 -12.15
CA CYS A 26 -35.05 39.83 -11.36
C CYS A 26 -35.26 38.53 -12.13
N GLY A 27 -35.15 37.39 -11.44
CA GLY A 27 -35.29 36.09 -12.07
C GLY A 27 -35.57 34.97 -11.07
N ASN A 28 -35.87 33.80 -11.65
CA ASN A 28 -36.18 32.57 -10.95
C ASN A 28 -35.17 31.52 -11.39
N LEU A 29 -34.57 30.81 -10.43
CA LEU A 29 -33.72 29.66 -10.66
C LEU A 29 -34.48 28.41 -10.23
N SER A 30 -34.71 27.49 -11.18
CA SER A 30 -35.14 26.12 -10.88
C SER A 30 -33.93 25.33 -10.37
N VAL A 31 -34.12 24.55 -9.31
CA VAL A 31 -33.11 23.65 -8.76
C VAL A 31 -33.74 22.29 -8.56
N ASN A 32 -33.17 21.24 -9.15
CA ASN A 32 -33.59 19.86 -8.95
C ASN A 32 -32.56 19.14 -8.09
N VAL A 33 -33.02 18.40 -7.08
CA VAL A 33 -32.17 17.74 -6.09
C VAL A 33 -32.52 16.25 -5.99
N SER A 34 -31.48 15.39 -6.03
CA SER A 34 -31.62 13.93 -5.93
C SER A 34 -30.47 13.31 -5.12
N ASP A 35 -30.67 12.09 -4.58
CA ASP A 35 -29.58 11.30 -3.99
C ASP A 35 -28.57 10.92 -5.09
N HIS A 36 -27.28 11.03 -4.78
CA HIS A 36 -26.20 10.81 -5.77
C HIS A 36 -25.99 9.35 -6.19
N TYR A 37 -26.56 8.38 -5.47
CA TYR A 37 -26.37 6.94 -5.66
C TYR A 37 -27.65 6.24 -6.15
N THR A 38 -28.81 6.59 -5.60
CA THR A 38 -30.10 6.02 -6.04
C THR A 38 -30.83 6.85 -7.10
N GLU A 39 -30.24 7.99 -7.50
CA GLU A 39 -30.79 9.02 -8.40
C GLU A 39 -32.20 9.52 -8.02
N THR A 40 -32.67 9.21 -6.81
CA THR A 40 -34.05 9.43 -6.38
C THR A 40 -34.24 10.90 -5.99
N PRO A 41 -35.30 11.60 -6.46
CA PRO A 41 -35.58 12.98 -6.08
C PRO A 41 -35.74 13.14 -4.56
N LEU A 42 -35.30 14.28 -4.03
CA LEU A 42 -35.32 14.57 -2.60
C LEU A 42 -36.31 15.69 -2.27
N GLU A 43 -37.39 15.35 -1.56
CA GLU A 43 -38.37 16.30 -1.03
C GLU A 43 -37.82 17.07 0.18
N ALA A 44 -38.31 18.31 0.38
CA ALA A 44 -38.04 19.16 1.52
C ALA A 44 -36.56 19.53 1.77
N VAL A 45 -35.69 19.41 0.75
CA VAL A 45 -34.33 19.96 0.79
C VAL A 45 -34.42 21.48 0.92
N ARG A 46 -33.85 22.03 1.98
CA ARG A 46 -33.79 23.47 2.20
C ARG A 46 -32.74 24.08 1.27
N LEU A 47 -33.22 24.89 0.33
CA LEU A 47 -32.39 25.68 -0.58
C LEU A 47 -32.28 27.10 -0.05
N THR A 48 -31.07 27.63 0.14
CA THR A 48 -30.84 29.03 0.52
C THR A 48 -29.94 29.71 -0.51
N LEU A 49 -30.42 30.80 -1.11
CA LEU A 49 -29.64 31.65 -2.00
C LEU A 49 -28.99 32.78 -1.21
N TRP A 50 -27.67 32.91 -1.30
CA TRP A 50 -26.89 33.94 -0.63
C TRP A 50 -26.20 34.88 -1.63
N LYS A 51 -25.99 36.13 -1.21
CA LYS A 51 -25.05 37.07 -1.81
C LYS A 51 -24.34 37.84 -0.71
N ASP A 52 -23.03 38.04 -0.82
CA ASP A 52 -22.22 38.79 0.17
C ASP A 52 -22.41 38.27 1.62
N ASN A 53 -22.60 36.94 1.77
CA ASN A 53 -22.97 36.22 3.00
C ASN A 53 -24.32 36.61 3.65
N VAL A 54 -25.19 37.31 2.92
CA VAL A 54 -26.58 37.59 3.31
C VAL A 54 -27.54 36.68 2.51
N PRO A 55 -28.49 35.99 3.16
CA PRO A 55 -29.48 35.20 2.44
C PRO A 55 -30.50 36.12 1.76
N ILE A 56 -30.71 35.93 0.46
CA ILE A 56 -31.70 36.65 -0.36
C ILE A 56 -33.05 35.92 -0.34
N ASP A 57 -33.04 34.60 -0.53
CA ASP A 57 -34.25 33.77 -0.59
C ASP A 57 -34.02 32.37 0.01
N VAL A 58 -35.09 31.76 0.49
CA VAL A 58 -35.09 30.40 1.06
C VAL A 58 -36.30 29.65 0.53
N SER A 59 -36.04 28.51 -0.10
CA SER A 59 -37.04 27.64 -0.72
C SER A 59 -36.86 26.19 -0.26
N TYR A 60 -37.82 25.33 -0.61
CA TYR A 60 -37.77 23.90 -0.33
C TYR A 60 -38.18 23.13 -1.59
N THR A 61 -37.63 21.93 -1.77
CA THR A 61 -38.00 21.05 -2.88
C THR A 61 -39.34 20.33 -2.65
N ASP A 62 -40.06 20.08 -3.75
CA ASP A 62 -41.27 19.25 -3.79
C ASP A 62 -40.96 17.74 -3.90
N ALA A 63 -41.99 16.90 -4.03
CA ALA A 63 -41.87 15.44 -4.13
C ALA A 63 -41.12 14.99 -5.40
N GLU A 64 -41.15 15.81 -6.45
CA GLU A 64 -40.36 15.68 -7.67
C GLU A 64 -38.93 16.24 -7.52
N GLY A 65 -38.49 16.55 -6.29
CA GLY A 65 -37.17 17.08 -5.95
C GLY A 65 -36.90 18.48 -6.49
N SER A 66 -37.93 19.20 -6.94
CA SER A 66 -37.83 20.47 -7.65
C SER A 66 -38.11 21.64 -6.71
N GLY A 67 -37.25 22.65 -6.74
CA GLY A 67 -37.37 23.89 -5.96
C GLY A 67 -37.17 25.11 -6.85
N ILE A 68 -37.70 26.26 -6.41
CA ILE A 68 -37.53 27.54 -7.11
C ILE A 68 -37.01 28.59 -6.13
N LEU A 69 -35.86 29.19 -6.45
CA LEU A 69 -35.30 30.34 -5.75
C LEU A 69 -35.48 31.60 -6.60
N ASN A 70 -35.84 32.71 -5.95
CA ASN A 70 -36.06 34.01 -6.55
C ASN A 70 -34.89 34.94 -6.17
N TYR A 71 -34.52 35.87 -7.04
CA TYR A 71 -33.57 36.92 -6.68
C TYR A 71 -34.04 38.30 -7.10
N THR A 72 -33.98 39.24 -6.16
CA THR A 72 -34.32 40.66 -6.34
C THR A 72 -33.25 41.53 -5.68
N ALA A 73 -32.77 42.53 -6.41
CA ALA A 73 -31.64 43.36 -5.98
C ALA A 73 -32.08 44.54 -5.08
N SER A 74 -32.48 44.25 -3.83
CA SER A 74 -32.78 45.24 -2.79
C SER A 74 -32.03 44.92 -1.48
N GLY A 75 -31.28 45.89 -0.95
CA GLY A 75 -30.31 45.66 0.13
C GLY A 75 -30.90 45.53 1.54
N LEU A 76 -30.10 44.95 2.44
CA LEU A 76 -30.40 44.75 3.87
C LEU A 76 -29.46 45.56 4.77
N GLU A 77 -29.97 46.00 5.93
CA GLU A 77 -29.18 46.52 7.05
C GLU A 77 -29.48 45.74 8.35
N THR A 78 -28.55 45.79 9.32
CA THR A 78 -28.64 45.05 10.60
C THR A 78 -28.43 45.97 11.81
N VAL A 79 -29.18 45.75 12.90
CA VAL A 79 -29.15 46.59 14.12
C VAL A 79 -29.17 45.72 15.39
N ARG A 80 -28.46 46.15 16.44
CA ARG A 80 -28.34 45.44 17.74
C ARG A 80 -29.09 46.13 18.89
N ASP A 81 -29.46 45.27 19.84
CA ASP A 81 -29.43 45.42 21.31
C ASP A 81 -30.47 46.21 22.17
N HIS A 82 -30.99 45.42 23.13
CA HIS A 82 -31.30 45.71 24.55
C HIS A 82 -32.58 46.46 24.97
N HIS A 83 -33.08 46.15 26.18
CA HIS A 83 -34.48 46.33 26.61
C HIS A 83 -34.68 47.12 27.92
N LYS A 84 -35.87 47.72 28.08
CA LYS A 84 -36.72 47.69 29.31
C LYS A 84 -38.21 47.49 28.91
N SER A 85 -39.15 47.35 29.85
CA SER A 85 -40.49 46.73 29.60
C SER A 85 -41.70 47.69 29.64
N PHE A 86 -42.78 47.31 28.95
CA PHE A 86 -44.15 47.82 29.10
C PHE A 86 -44.87 47.06 30.24
N LEU A 87 -46.10 47.45 30.57
CA LEU A 87 -47.02 46.69 31.42
C LEU A 87 -48.39 46.58 30.73
N VAL A 88 -48.78 45.35 30.37
CA VAL A 88 -50.13 45.02 29.87
C VAL A 88 -50.64 43.76 30.58
N SER A 89 -51.96 43.68 30.75
CA SER A 89 -52.62 42.75 31.66
C SER A 89 -53.57 41.78 30.96
N SER A 90 -53.15 40.54 30.76
CA SER A 90 -54.05 39.39 30.58
C SER A 90 -53.36 38.09 31.00
N TYR A 91 -54.08 37.23 31.73
CA TYR A 91 -53.57 35.93 32.23
C TYR A 91 -53.92 34.74 31.31
N TYR A 92 -54.55 35.00 30.17
CA TYR A 92 -54.99 33.99 29.20
C TYR A 92 -54.53 34.35 27.77
N PRO A 93 -54.19 33.36 26.92
CA PRO A 93 -53.86 33.62 25.51
C PRO A 93 -55.04 34.23 24.75
N ILE A 94 -54.74 35.10 23.79
CA ILE A 94 -55.73 35.66 22.85
C ILE A 94 -55.97 34.63 21.74
N PRO A 95 -57.18 34.04 21.60
CA PRO A 95 -57.49 33.15 20.50
C PRO A 95 -57.71 33.94 19.20
N PHE A 96 -57.19 33.42 18.09
CA PHE A 96 -57.41 33.97 16.75
C PHE A 96 -57.49 32.86 15.71
N ASP A 97 -58.29 33.04 14.66
CA ASP A 97 -58.19 32.17 13.47
C ASP A 97 -57.24 32.78 12.44
N ARG A 98 -57.65 33.85 11.76
CA ARG A 98 -56.86 34.45 10.66
C ARG A 98 -56.06 35.67 11.10
N MET A 99 -56.77 36.65 11.65
CA MET A 99 -56.23 37.91 12.12
C MET A 99 -56.36 38.01 13.64
N VAL A 100 -55.34 38.55 14.32
CA VAL A 100 -55.48 39.08 15.69
C VAL A 100 -55.32 40.60 15.67
N LYS A 101 -56.23 41.29 16.39
CA LYS A 101 -56.18 42.72 16.65
C LYS A 101 -55.70 42.96 18.07
N ILE A 102 -54.73 43.84 18.24
CA ILE A 102 -54.12 44.19 19.52
C ILE A 102 -54.15 45.71 19.66
N ASP A 103 -54.88 46.21 20.66
CA ASP A 103 -54.94 47.64 20.95
C ASP A 103 -53.72 48.06 21.78
N LEU A 104 -53.02 49.11 21.33
CA LEU A 104 -51.77 49.62 21.91
C LEU A 104 -51.98 51.06 22.41
N ASP A 105 -51.61 51.34 23.66
CA ASP A 105 -51.59 52.71 24.19
C ASP A 105 -50.16 53.27 24.15
N VAL A 106 -49.86 54.07 23.12
CA VAL A 106 -48.52 54.60 22.85
C VAL A 106 -48.41 56.05 23.34
N PHE A 107 -47.52 56.31 24.30
CA PHE A 107 -47.41 57.64 24.94
C PHE A 107 -46.57 58.65 24.14
N GLU A 108 -45.56 58.19 23.41
CA GLU A 108 -44.67 59.00 22.58
C GLU A 108 -44.25 58.25 21.31
N GLU A 109 -43.86 59.00 20.26
CA GLU A 109 -43.59 58.46 18.93
C GLU A 109 -42.33 57.60 18.91
N GLN A 110 -42.45 56.37 18.39
CA GLN A 110 -41.37 55.38 18.49
C GLN A 110 -41.41 54.30 17.41
N SER A 111 -40.24 53.72 17.15
CA SER A 111 -40.11 52.53 16.31
C SER A 111 -40.34 51.27 17.13
N VAL A 112 -41.35 50.48 16.76
CA VAL A 112 -41.70 49.21 17.40
C VAL A 112 -41.30 48.05 16.50
N LEU A 113 -40.64 47.03 17.07
CA LEU A 113 -40.37 45.75 16.44
C LEU A 113 -41.48 44.74 16.80
N ALA A 114 -42.33 44.45 15.82
CA ALA A 114 -43.09 43.23 15.67
C ALA A 114 -42.20 41.97 15.70
N ALA A 115 -42.41 40.97 16.57
CA ALA A 115 -41.76 39.67 16.47
C ALA A 115 -42.66 38.51 16.94
N VAL A 116 -42.92 37.52 16.09
CA VAL A 116 -43.71 36.32 16.43
C VAL A 116 -42.81 35.11 16.59
N TYR A 117 -43.06 34.31 17.61
CA TYR A 117 -42.31 33.11 17.98
C TYR A 117 -43.26 31.90 18.13
N ASP A 118 -42.78 30.69 17.83
CA ASP A 118 -43.43 29.45 18.25
C ASP A 118 -43.03 29.05 19.70
N ILE A 119 -43.63 27.99 20.23
CA ILE A 119 -43.38 27.51 21.61
C ILE A 119 -41.94 27.06 21.88
N SER A 120 -41.12 26.81 20.85
CA SER A 120 -39.69 26.48 21.03
C SER A 120 -38.82 27.71 21.24
N GLY A 121 -39.36 28.92 21.01
CA GLY A 121 -38.60 30.16 21.01
C GLY A 121 -37.95 30.50 19.65
N ARG A 122 -38.25 29.75 18.60
CA ARG A 122 -37.87 30.08 17.22
C ARG A 122 -38.71 31.26 16.70
N VAL A 123 -38.04 32.25 16.10
CA VAL A 123 -38.68 33.38 15.43
C VAL A 123 -39.34 32.92 14.13
N LEU A 124 -40.61 33.27 13.93
CA LEU A 124 -41.38 33.01 12.71
C LEU A 124 -41.44 34.23 11.79
N THR A 125 -41.51 35.44 12.36
CA THR A 125 -41.41 36.70 11.60
C THR A 125 -40.95 37.85 12.49
N LYS A 126 -40.35 38.88 11.88
CA LYS A 126 -39.94 40.15 12.50
C LYS A 126 -40.20 41.31 11.55
N ILE A 127 -40.93 42.33 12.01
CA ILE A 127 -41.32 43.51 11.21
C ILE A 127 -41.20 44.76 12.07
N ARG A 128 -40.49 45.79 11.59
CA ARG A 128 -40.31 47.07 12.30
C ARG A 128 -41.16 48.16 11.66
N PHE A 129 -41.88 48.93 12.47
CA PHE A 129 -42.73 50.04 12.03
C PHE A 129 -42.61 51.25 12.98
N GLN A 130 -43.07 52.42 12.56
CA GLN A 130 -43.19 53.62 13.41
C GLN A 130 -44.62 53.74 13.95
N VAL A 131 -44.77 54.21 15.19
CA VAL A 131 -46.08 54.46 15.80
C VAL A 131 -46.11 55.82 16.48
N SER A 132 -46.97 56.72 15.99
CA SER A 132 -47.23 58.03 16.59
C SER A 132 -48.17 57.95 17.81
N PRO A 133 -48.23 58.96 18.69
CA PRO A 133 -48.87 58.85 20.01
C PRO A 133 -50.39 58.67 20.00
N GLY A 134 -50.91 58.08 21.08
CA GLY A 134 -52.31 57.79 21.37
C GLY A 134 -52.63 56.29 21.36
N ARG A 135 -53.91 55.96 21.56
CA ARG A 135 -54.39 54.59 21.33
C ARG A 135 -54.32 54.25 19.84
N ARG A 136 -53.83 53.06 19.51
CA ARG A 136 -53.71 52.50 18.15
C ARG A 136 -54.13 51.04 18.14
N ALA A 137 -54.26 50.47 16.94
CA ALA A 137 -54.50 49.05 16.74
C ALA A 137 -53.45 48.46 15.82
N LEU A 138 -52.87 47.34 16.23
CA LEU A 138 -52.02 46.48 15.41
C LEU A 138 -52.85 45.29 14.93
N ASN A 139 -53.01 45.12 13.62
CA ASN A 139 -53.73 44.00 13.02
C ASN A 139 -52.71 43.07 12.36
N LEU A 140 -52.52 41.88 12.93
CA LEU A 140 -51.60 40.84 12.46
C LEU A 140 -52.39 39.76 11.70
N ILE A 141 -52.06 39.53 10.44
CA ILE A 141 -52.69 38.49 9.59
C ILE A 141 -51.74 37.30 9.51
N MET A 142 -52.15 36.15 10.04
CA MET A 142 -51.29 34.97 10.24
C MET A 142 -51.96 33.67 9.74
N ASP A 143 -52.69 33.76 8.63
CA ASP A 143 -53.49 32.69 8.03
C ASP A 143 -52.71 31.38 7.77
N ASN A 144 -51.40 31.44 7.51
CA ASN A 144 -50.59 30.25 7.20
C ASN A 144 -50.08 29.50 8.45
N LEU A 145 -50.16 30.07 9.65
CA LEU A 145 -49.63 29.39 10.84
C LEU A 145 -50.49 28.17 11.23
N PRO A 146 -49.90 27.01 11.55
CA PRO A 146 -50.66 25.85 11.99
C PRO A 146 -51.33 26.10 13.36
N PRO A 147 -52.40 25.36 13.72
CA PRO A 147 -53.02 25.43 15.04
C PRO A 147 -51.99 25.23 16.16
N GLY A 148 -51.93 26.14 17.13
CA GLY A 148 -50.86 26.14 18.13
C GLY A 148 -50.83 27.41 18.98
N VAL A 149 -49.99 27.38 20.02
CA VAL A 149 -49.68 28.55 20.85
C VAL A 149 -48.51 29.30 20.23
N TYR A 150 -48.63 30.63 20.15
CA TYR A 150 -47.59 31.52 19.66
C TYR A 150 -47.33 32.63 20.67
N VAL A 151 -46.16 33.23 20.59
CA VAL A 151 -45.76 34.36 21.43
C VAL A 151 -45.45 35.53 20.52
N LEU A 152 -46.21 36.61 20.65
CA LEU A 152 -45.90 37.90 20.04
C LEU A 152 -45.11 38.74 21.04
N GLU A 153 -43.93 39.17 20.66
CA GLU A 153 -43.20 40.25 21.32
C GLU A 153 -43.43 41.56 20.55
N LEU A 154 -43.67 42.64 21.29
CA LEU A 154 -43.60 44.01 20.79
C LEU A 154 -42.41 44.68 21.47
N SER A 155 -41.39 45.12 20.73
CA SER A 155 -40.19 45.77 21.29
C SER A 155 -39.97 47.15 20.69
N GLY A 156 -40.42 48.19 21.41
CA GLY A 156 -40.18 49.62 21.10
C GLY A 156 -39.24 50.27 22.12
N LEU A 157 -39.58 51.47 22.60
CA LEU A 157 -38.94 52.07 23.80
C LEU A 157 -39.15 51.20 25.05
N HIS A 158 -40.17 50.35 25.00
CA HIS A 158 -40.55 49.38 26.00
C HIS A 158 -40.88 48.03 25.31
N ARG A 159 -40.67 46.91 26.00
CA ARG A 159 -40.99 45.54 25.55
C ARG A 159 -42.27 44.98 26.20
N GLU A 160 -43.14 44.41 25.39
CA GLU A 160 -44.34 43.65 25.78
C GLU A 160 -44.29 42.23 25.19
N VAL A 161 -44.95 41.27 25.84
CA VAL A 161 -45.04 39.87 25.37
C VAL A 161 -46.45 39.34 25.57
N ILE A 162 -47.11 38.99 24.47
CA ILE A 162 -48.52 38.58 24.39
C ILE A 162 -48.59 37.12 23.92
N ARG A 163 -49.38 36.29 24.61
CA ARG A 163 -49.63 34.91 24.19
C ARG A 163 -50.83 34.84 23.25
N LEU A 164 -50.65 34.16 22.13
CA LEU A 164 -51.67 33.96 21.08
C LEU A 164 -51.99 32.47 20.94
N LEU A 165 -53.20 32.14 20.49
CA LEU A 165 -53.63 30.77 20.23
C LEU A 165 -54.33 30.68 18.87
N LYS A 166 -53.68 30.04 17.88
CA LYS A 166 -54.26 29.79 16.55
C LYS A 166 -55.33 28.71 16.66
N VAL A 167 -56.58 29.07 16.35
CA VAL A 167 -57.74 28.19 16.37
C VAL A 167 -58.38 28.08 14.98
N GLY A 168 -57.75 27.29 14.11
CA GLY A 168 -58.24 26.97 12.75
C GLY A 168 -57.10 26.52 11.84
N SER A 169 -57.39 25.65 10.87
CA SER A 169 -56.40 25.14 9.90
C SER A 169 -56.03 26.22 8.89
N GLY A 170 -54.74 26.58 8.82
CA GLY A 170 -54.22 27.47 7.78
C GLY A 170 -54.21 26.82 6.40
N SER A 171 -54.53 27.59 5.36
CA SER A 171 -54.57 27.13 3.96
C SER A 171 -54.21 28.23 2.95
N GLY A 172 -53.37 29.19 3.37
CA GLY A 172 -52.88 30.29 2.55
C GLY A 172 -51.40 30.13 2.20
N SER A 173 -50.96 30.91 1.21
CA SER A 173 -49.56 31.01 0.77
C SER A 173 -49.05 32.47 0.79
N GLY A 174 -49.59 33.30 1.69
CA GLY A 174 -49.19 34.71 1.86
C GLY A 174 -48.15 34.91 2.96
N LEU A 175 -47.35 35.97 2.86
CA LEU A 175 -46.53 36.44 3.99
C LEU A 175 -47.41 36.96 5.13
N ILE A 176 -46.88 36.99 6.36
CA ILE A 176 -47.57 37.59 7.52
C ILE A 176 -47.66 39.10 7.31
N ASP A 177 -48.87 39.59 7.03
CA ASP A 177 -49.15 41.01 6.79
C ASP A 177 -49.48 41.75 8.10
N LEU A 178 -49.12 43.03 8.14
CA LEU A 178 -49.18 43.88 9.33
C LEU A 178 -49.76 45.25 9.00
N GLN A 179 -50.97 45.52 9.46
CA GLN A 179 -51.69 46.76 9.17
C GLN A 179 -51.96 47.57 10.45
N LEU A 180 -51.31 48.72 10.56
CA LEU A 180 -51.72 49.80 11.44
C LEU A 180 -52.98 50.48 10.87
N SER A 181 -53.85 50.99 11.73
CA SER A 181 -55.15 51.53 11.32
C SER A 181 -55.11 52.79 10.44
N ASP A 182 -53.98 53.51 10.40
CA ASP A 182 -53.92 54.90 9.91
C ASP A 182 -52.68 55.20 9.03
N GLY A 183 -52.69 54.73 7.78
CA GLY A 183 -51.87 55.31 6.68
C GLY A 183 -50.71 54.47 6.14
N TRP A 184 -50.38 54.70 4.86
CA TRP A 184 -49.24 54.11 4.15
C TRP A 184 -47.95 54.91 4.36
N MET A 185 -46.81 54.23 4.45
CA MET A 185 -45.47 54.83 4.47
C MET A 185 -44.82 54.83 3.07
N GLY A 186 -43.93 55.80 2.81
CA GLY A 186 -43.10 55.85 1.61
C GLY A 186 -41.61 55.82 1.97
N ASN A 187 -40.80 55.13 1.16
CA ASN A 187 -39.37 54.93 1.41
C ASN A 187 -38.51 55.80 0.49
N GLU A 188 -37.59 56.59 1.05
CA GLU A 188 -36.40 57.03 0.32
C GLU A 188 -35.34 55.91 0.32
N ILE A 189 -34.53 55.84 -0.74
CA ILE A 189 -33.54 54.78 -0.96
C ILE A 189 -32.16 55.41 -1.14
N GLN A 190 -31.18 55.01 -0.32
CA GLN A 190 -29.76 55.16 -0.63
C GLN A 190 -29.22 53.83 -1.19
N GLN A 191 -28.34 53.92 -2.19
CA GLN A 191 -27.71 52.75 -2.80
C GLN A 191 -26.29 52.55 -2.23
N LEU A 192 -25.99 51.32 -1.83
CA LEU A 192 -24.63 50.86 -1.56
C LEU A 192 -24.06 50.15 -2.79
N LYS A 193 -22.74 50.26 -2.98
CA LYS A 193 -22.00 49.43 -3.95
C LYS A 193 -21.51 48.16 -3.27
N SER A 194 -21.65 47.03 -3.96
CA SER A 194 -20.89 45.80 -3.72
C SER A 194 -20.23 45.41 -5.04
N ASP A 195 -18.93 45.11 -4.99
CA ASP A 195 -18.11 44.81 -6.17
C ASP A 195 -17.96 43.28 -6.41
N ALA A 196 -18.74 42.44 -5.71
CA ALA A 196 -18.78 41.00 -5.89
C ALA A 196 -19.97 40.56 -6.79
N PRO A 197 -19.73 39.85 -7.90
CA PRO A 197 -20.79 39.41 -8.82
C PRO A 197 -21.40 38.04 -8.49
N TRP A 198 -20.72 37.20 -7.70
CA TRP A 198 -21.13 35.82 -7.45
C TRP A 198 -22.21 35.69 -6.38
N PHE A 199 -23.00 34.63 -6.51
CA PHE A 199 -23.98 34.19 -5.50
C PHE A 199 -23.49 32.84 -4.93
N LYS A 200 -24.03 32.40 -3.79
CA LYS A 200 -23.85 31.03 -3.28
C LYS A 200 -25.20 30.37 -3.08
N ILE A 201 -25.35 29.10 -3.44
CA ILE A 201 -26.51 28.29 -3.05
C ILE A 201 -26.04 27.26 -2.03
N THR A 202 -26.76 27.18 -0.91
CA THR A 202 -26.64 26.09 0.06
C THR A 202 -27.85 25.19 -0.07
N ALA A 203 -27.62 23.87 -0.24
CA ALA A 203 -28.64 22.83 -0.12
C ALA A 203 -28.41 22.05 1.19
N GLU A 204 -29.46 21.92 2.01
CA GLU A 204 -29.42 21.35 3.35
C GLU A 204 -30.62 20.42 3.57
N LEU A 205 -30.36 19.15 3.88
CA LEU A 205 -31.34 18.14 4.27
C LEU A 205 -30.64 17.14 5.18
N ASP A 206 -31.18 16.84 6.36
CA ASP A 206 -30.66 15.78 7.23
C ASP A 206 -31.17 14.40 6.74
N PRO A 207 -30.33 13.35 6.58
CA PRO A 207 -28.92 13.22 6.97
C PRO A 207 -27.92 13.37 5.79
N TYR A 208 -28.21 14.22 4.81
CA TYR A 208 -27.32 14.46 3.67
C TYR A 208 -26.23 15.49 3.99
N ASP A 209 -25.13 15.42 3.24
CA ASP A 209 -24.08 16.44 3.28
C ASP A 209 -24.63 17.78 2.76
N MET A 210 -24.34 18.86 3.49
CA MET A 210 -24.63 20.23 3.06
C MET A 210 -23.78 20.57 1.82
N ILE A 211 -24.42 20.95 0.72
CA ILE A 211 -23.75 21.32 -0.52
C ILE A 211 -23.76 22.83 -0.70
N ASP A 212 -22.59 23.43 -0.90
CA ASP A 212 -22.38 24.84 -1.22
C ASP A 212 -21.87 25.01 -2.66
N LEU A 213 -22.61 25.73 -3.51
CA LEU A 213 -22.28 25.98 -4.92
C LEU A 213 -22.13 27.49 -5.19
N HIS A 214 -21.02 27.89 -5.81
CA HIS A 214 -20.74 29.29 -6.15
C HIS A 214 -21.22 29.65 -7.57
N LEU A 215 -22.36 30.33 -7.62
CA LEU A 215 -23.07 30.84 -8.80
C LEU A 215 -22.38 32.03 -9.48
N ASN A 216 -22.27 32.05 -10.82
CA ASN A 216 -21.91 33.24 -11.60
C ASN A 216 -23.17 33.86 -12.28
N VAL A 217 -23.15 35.16 -12.58
CA VAL A 217 -24.31 35.98 -12.98
C VAL A 217 -25.09 35.44 -14.19
N ASP A 218 -24.41 34.71 -15.07
CA ASP A 218 -24.98 34.13 -16.29
C ASP A 218 -25.70 32.78 -16.09
N PHE A 219 -26.21 32.48 -14.87
CA PHE A 219 -27.64 32.15 -14.74
C PHE A 219 -28.23 31.13 -15.74
N PRO A 220 -27.77 29.86 -15.80
CA PRO A 220 -28.65 28.80 -16.31
C PRO A 220 -29.97 28.82 -15.54
N ALA A 221 -31.11 28.74 -16.23
CA ALA A 221 -32.44 28.80 -15.60
C ALA A 221 -32.77 27.57 -14.73
N HIS A 222 -31.91 26.54 -14.77
CA HIS A 222 -32.07 25.25 -14.12
C HIS A 222 -30.71 24.75 -13.62
N LEU A 223 -30.67 24.16 -12.42
CA LEU A 223 -29.49 23.62 -11.75
C LEU A 223 -29.82 22.23 -11.19
N GLU A 224 -28.95 21.25 -11.41
CA GLU A 224 -29.07 19.93 -10.78
C GLU A 224 -28.07 19.80 -9.61
N ILE A 225 -28.52 19.22 -8.50
CA ILE A 225 -27.71 18.95 -7.30
C ILE A 225 -27.86 17.46 -6.94
N LYS A 226 -26.76 16.72 -6.93
CA LYS A 226 -26.69 15.36 -6.39
C LYS A 226 -26.19 15.43 -4.94
N MET A 227 -27.03 15.09 -3.97
CA MET A 227 -26.66 15.09 -2.54
C MET A 227 -26.15 13.72 -2.09
N VAL A 228 -25.10 13.71 -1.27
CA VAL A 228 -24.51 12.50 -0.70
C VAL A 228 -25.16 12.24 0.67
N ARG A 229 -25.76 11.06 0.86
CA ARG A 229 -26.38 10.69 2.13
C ARG A 229 -25.34 10.20 3.14
N ASN A 230 -25.42 10.64 4.40
CA ASN A 230 -24.81 9.95 5.54
C ASN A 230 -25.80 8.89 6.05
N ASN A 231 -25.33 7.67 6.21
CA ASN A 231 -26.13 6.52 6.62
C ASN A 231 -25.59 5.99 7.94
N LEU A 232 -26.46 5.75 8.91
CA LEU A 232 -26.11 5.07 10.14
C LEU A 232 -26.07 3.55 9.86
N VAL A 233 -24.88 2.97 9.77
CA VAL A 233 -24.70 1.55 9.43
C VAL A 233 -24.18 0.79 10.64
N GLU A 234 -24.96 -0.19 11.08
CA GLU A 234 -24.61 -1.11 12.16
C GLU A 234 -23.98 -2.39 11.57
N PHE A 235 -22.90 -2.85 12.17
CA PHE A 235 -22.16 -4.05 11.75
C PHE A 235 -22.11 -5.04 12.90
N ILE A 236 -22.59 -6.27 12.67
CA ILE A 236 -22.66 -7.34 13.66
C ILE A 236 -21.99 -8.59 13.08
N THR A 237 -21.16 -9.26 13.87
CA THR A 237 -20.64 -10.60 13.54
C THR A 237 -21.25 -11.61 14.51
N VAL A 238 -21.64 -12.78 14.01
CA VAL A 238 -22.24 -13.86 14.83
C VAL A 238 -21.62 -15.21 14.53
N VAL A 239 -21.45 -16.04 15.57
CA VAL A 239 -21.11 -17.46 15.46
C VAL A 239 -22.21 -18.26 16.13
N ASN A 240 -22.81 -19.24 15.43
CA ASN A 240 -23.92 -20.04 15.95
C ASN A 240 -25.07 -19.19 16.56
N GLN A 241 -25.33 -18.00 15.99
CA GLN A 241 -26.28 -16.97 16.45
C GLN A 241 -25.86 -16.15 17.69
N ASP A 242 -24.78 -16.49 18.38
CA ASP A 242 -24.19 -15.64 19.43
C ASP A 242 -23.35 -14.51 18.79
N VAL A 243 -23.51 -13.28 19.28
CA VAL A 243 -22.73 -12.13 18.79
C VAL A 243 -21.29 -12.21 19.28
N VAL A 244 -20.34 -12.13 18.36
CA VAL A 244 -18.89 -12.16 18.62
C VAL A 244 -18.22 -10.86 18.19
N ASN A 245 -17.07 -10.56 18.79
CA ASN A 245 -16.26 -9.43 18.39
C ASN A 245 -15.29 -9.83 17.27
N LYS A 246 -15.40 -9.22 16.08
CA LYS A 246 -14.45 -9.40 14.98
C LYS A 246 -14.06 -8.07 14.37
N THR A 247 -12.77 -7.86 14.10
CA THR A 247 -12.28 -6.65 13.44
C THR A 247 -12.48 -6.76 11.93
N ILE A 248 -13.28 -5.87 11.37
CA ILE A 248 -13.58 -5.79 9.94
C ILE A 248 -13.04 -4.47 9.36
N ASN A 249 -12.61 -4.53 8.11
CA ASN A 249 -12.09 -3.40 7.35
C ASN A 249 -13.06 -3.09 6.20
N LEU A 250 -13.60 -1.87 6.19
CA LEU A 250 -14.45 -1.32 5.15
C LEU A 250 -13.60 -0.54 4.16
N GLN A 251 -13.62 -0.92 2.88
CA GLN A 251 -12.87 -0.27 1.80
C GLN A 251 -13.81 0.26 0.72
N LYS A 252 -13.52 1.45 0.19
CA LYS A 252 -14.22 2.07 -0.97
C LYS A 252 -13.33 3.14 -1.59
N ASN A 253 -12.75 2.85 -2.76
CA ASN A 253 -11.73 3.70 -3.38
C ASN A 253 -10.62 4.01 -2.35
N ALA A 254 -10.26 5.28 -2.13
CA ALA A 254 -9.29 5.69 -1.11
C ALA A 254 -9.83 5.79 0.34
N PHE A 255 -11.09 5.41 0.60
CA PHE A 255 -11.64 5.33 1.96
C PHE A 255 -11.40 3.94 2.55
N ASN A 256 -10.68 3.88 3.67
CA ASN A 256 -10.52 2.69 4.49
C ASN A 256 -10.95 3.00 5.94
N LEU A 257 -11.74 2.13 6.56
CA LEU A 257 -12.17 2.21 7.96
C LEU A 257 -12.08 0.82 8.60
N SER A 258 -11.31 0.69 9.69
CA SER A 258 -11.29 -0.51 10.52
C SER A 258 -12.18 -0.31 11.75
N LEU A 259 -13.02 -1.29 12.08
CA LEU A 259 -13.87 -1.31 13.28
C LEU A 259 -13.96 -2.74 13.84
N THR A 260 -14.32 -2.88 15.12
CA THR A 260 -14.52 -4.20 15.75
C THR A 260 -15.99 -4.36 16.09
N THR A 261 -16.66 -5.33 15.45
CA THR A 261 -18.08 -5.60 15.68
C THR A 261 -18.37 -6.03 17.14
N PRO A 262 -19.61 -5.88 17.63
CA PRO A 262 -20.68 -5.07 17.05
C PRO A 262 -20.41 -3.57 17.21
N ASP A 263 -20.49 -2.80 16.11
CA ASP A 263 -20.23 -1.35 16.10
C ASP A 263 -21.11 -0.61 15.08
N ILE A 264 -21.10 0.72 15.12
CA ILE A 264 -21.92 1.60 14.27
C ILE A 264 -21.05 2.69 13.62
N ALA A 265 -21.05 2.75 12.29
CA ALA A 265 -20.33 3.75 11.51
C ALA A 265 -21.27 4.65 10.69
N PHE A 266 -20.85 5.90 10.47
CA PHE A 266 -21.50 6.79 9.51
C PHE A 266 -20.85 6.64 8.13
N LEU A 267 -21.57 6.05 7.18
CA LEU A 267 -21.06 5.78 5.82
C LEU A 267 -21.81 6.61 4.76
N LYS A 268 -21.07 7.10 3.76
CA LYS A 268 -21.62 7.80 2.58
C LYS A 268 -22.32 6.79 1.67
N SER A 269 -23.41 7.14 0.98
CA SER A 269 -24.08 6.17 0.09
C SER A 269 -23.15 5.64 -1.03
N GLY A 270 -23.36 4.38 -1.43
CA GLY A 270 -22.58 3.62 -2.42
C GLY A 270 -22.09 2.25 -1.90
N SER A 271 -21.47 1.47 -2.77
CA SER A 271 -20.89 0.15 -2.45
C SER A 271 -19.62 0.24 -1.61
N TYR A 272 -19.39 -0.75 -0.75
CA TYR A 272 -18.20 -0.95 0.09
C TYR A 272 -17.78 -2.42 0.09
N THR A 273 -16.48 -2.69 0.11
CA THR A 273 -15.93 -4.02 0.40
C THR A 273 -15.74 -4.15 1.91
N VAL A 274 -16.29 -5.20 2.52
CA VAL A 274 -16.02 -5.60 3.91
C VAL A 274 -15.02 -6.74 3.88
N ALA A 275 -13.85 -6.58 4.50
CA ALA A 275 -12.81 -7.60 4.60
C ALA A 275 -12.38 -7.82 6.07
N ALA A 276 -12.39 -9.05 6.55
CA ALA A 276 -11.89 -9.43 7.87
C ALA A 276 -11.07 -10.73 7.76
N PRO A 277 -9.82 -10.77 8.27
CA PRO A 277 -8.97 -11.96 8.15
C PRO A 277 -9.50 -13.14 8.98
N ARG A 278 -8.94 -14.33 8.77
CA ARG A 278 -9.14 -15.48 9.66
C ARG A 278 -8.46 -15.19 11.01
N ASP A 279 -9.14 -15.51 12.11
CA ASP A 279 -8.65 -15.37 13.48
C ASP A 279 -9.15 -16.57 14.32
N GLU A 280 -9.68 -16.35 15.54
CA GLU A 280 -10.48 -17.38 16.25
C GLU A 280 -11.79 -17.72 15.52
N THR A 281 -12.12 -17.00 14.44
CA THR A 281 -13.26 -17.20 13.55
C THR A 281 -12.87 -17.13 12.06
N SER A 282 -13.72 -17.68 11.19
CA SER A 282 -13.55 -17.60 9.73
C SER A 282 -13.44 -16.17 9.21
N SER A 283 -12.83 -15.99 8.05
CA SER A 283 -12.76 -14.69 7.37
C SER A 283 -14.15 -14.14 7.01
N ILE A 284 -14.18 -12.85 6.67
CA ILE A 284 -15.32 -12.21 6.01
C ILE A 284 -14.79 -11.53 4.75
N TYR A 285 -15.41 -11.78 3.60
CA TYR A 285 -15.31 -10.88 2.45
C TYR A 285 -16.67 -10.73 1.77
N LYS A 286 -17.23 -9.53 1.78
CA LYS A 286 -18.51 -9.24 1.11
C LYS A 286 -18.52 -7.81 0.56
N SER A 287 -18.94 -7.65 -0.69
CA SER A 287 -19.44 -6.36 -1.16
C SER A 287 -20.80 -6.09 -0.51
N ILE A 288 -21.00 -4.86 -0.03
CA ILE A 288 -22.24 -4.38 0.56
C ILE A 288 -22.63 -3.03 -0.07
N ASP A 289 -23.93 -2.80 -0.24
CA ASP A 289 -24.44 -1.54 -0.77
C ASP A 289 -25.13 -0.72 0.32
N VAL A 290 -24.66 0.52 0.52
CA VAL A 290 -25.20 1.45 1.51
C VAL A 290 -26.00 2.53 0.79
N TRP A 291 -27.32 2.54 0.93
CA TRP A 291 -28.19 3.63 0.43
C TRP A 291 -29.19 4.15 1.47
N LYS A 292 -29.16 3.58 2.67
CA LYS A 292 -29.98 3.93 3.82
C LYS A 292 -29.30 3.45 5.09
N ASP A 293 -29.79 3.92 6.24
CA ASP A 293 -29.48 3.34 7.54
C ASP A 293 -29.88 1.86 7.54
N THR A 294 -28.98 0.98 7.98
CA THR A 294 -29.15 -0.48 7.84
C THR A 294 -28.22 -1.23 8.78
N THR A 295 -28.57 -2.47 9.12
CA THR A 295 -27.71 -3.41 9.85
C THR A 295 -27.20 -4.48 8.89
N PHE A 296 -25.89 -4.75 8.90
CA PHE A 296 -25.29 -5.91 8.25
C PHE A 296 -24.89 -6.94 9.30
N ILE A 297 -25.27 -8.20 9.07
CA ILE A 297 -24.92 -9.34 9.92
C ILE A 297 -24.01 -10.27 9.11
N PHE A 298 -22.84 -10.59 9.68
CA PHE A 298 -21.90 -11.55 9.14
C PHE A 298 -21.91 -12.81 10.01
N GLU A 299 -22.47 -13.89 9.48
CA GLU A 299 -22.31 -15.23 10.03
C GLU A 299 -20.88 -15.70 9.73
N VAL A 300 -20.17 -16.15 10.75
CA VAL A 300 -18.82 -16.74 10.70
C VAL A 300 -18.78 -17.95 11.63
N ASP A 301 -17.87 -18.89 11.37
CA ASP A 301 -17.67 -20.07 12.23
C ASP A 301 -16.46 -19.87 13.14
N TYR A 302 -16.43 -20.51 14.32
CA TYR A 302 -15.20 -20.55 15.14
C TYR A 302 -14.15 -21.40 14.41
N SER A 303 -12.95 -20.85 14.23
CA SER A 303 -11.77 -21.57 13.73
C SER A 303 -11.15 -22.42 14.84
N LEU A 304 -11.93 -23.36 15.39
CA LEU A 304 -11.47 -24.35 16.38
C LEU A 304 -10.40 -25.29 15.80
N ASP A 305 -10.40 -25.47 14.48
CA ASP A 305 -9.36 -26.17 13.74
C ASP A 305 -8.10 -25.30 13.64
N ILE A 306 -7.34 -25.25 14.74
CA ILE A 306 -5.88 -25.22 14.63
C ILE A 306 -5.52 -26.45 13.79
N PRO A 307 -4.82 -26.31 12.64
CA PRO A 307 -4.49 -27.45 11.81
C PRO A 307 -3.66 -28.46 12.61
N ASP A 308 -4.08 -29.73 12.59
CA ASP A 308 -3.28 -30.87 13.04
C ASP A 308 -2.91 -31.70 11.80
N PRO A 309 -2.06 -31.16 10.89
CA PRO A 309 -1.81 -31.77 9.61
C PRO A 309 -1.06 -33.09 9.78
N VAL A 310 -1.23 -34.01 8.83
CA VAL A 310 -0.47 -35.25 8.84
C VAL A 310 1.02 -34.93 8.69
N ASN A 311 1.83 -35.49 9.59
CA ASN A 311 3.29 -35.40 9.54
C ASN A 311 3.83 -36.83 9.42
N VAL A 312 4.56 -37.11 8.35
CA VAL A 312 5.16 -38.41 8.03
C VAL A 312 6.68 -38.36 8.25
N SER A 313 7.38 -39.48 8.04
CA SER A 313 8.85 -39.50 8.01
C SER A 313 9.33 -40.18 6.73
N VAL A 314 10.10 -39.45 5.93
CA VAL A 314 10.42 -39.85 4.55
C VAL A 314 11.83 -40.44 4.49
N ASN A 315 11.95 -41.63 3.89
CA ASN A 315 13.23 -42.31 3.68
C ASN A 315 13.68 -42.13 2.23
N ILE A 316 14.64 -41.24 2.02
CA ILE A 316 15.23 -40.93 0.71
C ILE A 316 16.28 -41.98 0.31
N ASN A 317 16.51 -42.15 -0.99
CA ASN A 317 17.65 -42.89 -1.51
C ASN A 317 18.84 -41.96 -1.80
N ASP A 318 19.77 -41.85 -0.85
CA ASP A 318 20.98 -41.02 -1.00
C ASP A 318 21.95 -41.53 -2.09
N GLU A 319 21.75 -42.75 -2.64
CA GLU A 319 22.51 -43.25 -3.79
C GLU A 319 21.84 -42.91 -5.15
N LEU A 320 20.58 -42.47 -5.15
CA LEU A 320 19.81 -42.10 -6.35
C LEU A 320 19.44 -40.61 -6.32
N VAL A 321 20.48 -39.77 -6.38
CA VAL A 321 20.38 -38.30 -6.44
C VAL A 321 20.94 -37.80 -7.78
N VAL A 322 20.17 -36.96 -8.46
CA VAL A 322 20.60 -36.24 -9.66
C VAL A 322 20.53 -34.74 -9.39
N SER A 323 21.67 -34.05 -9.52
CA SER A 323 21.83 -32.63 -9.22
C SER A 323 22.35 -31.87 -10.45
N GLN A 324 21.81 -30.67 -10.70
CA GLN A 324 22.23 -29.81 -11.81
C GLN A 324 22.01 -28.32 -11.50
N ASP A 325 22.96 -27.47 -11.89
CA ASP A 325 22.79 -26.01 -11.93
C ASP A 325 21.79 -25.61 -13.05
N VAL A 326 20.75 -24.86 -12.68
CA VAL A 326 19.69 -24.44 -13.60
C VAL A 326 19.68 -22.93 -13.75
N ASP A 327 20.12 -22.44 -14.90
CA ASP A 327 20.05 -21.02 -15.24
C ASP A 327 18.61 -20.59 -15.59
N LYS A 328 18.24 -19.40 -15.11
CA LYS A 328 16.90 -18.82 -15.28
C LYS A 328 16.45 -18.65 -16.74
N SER A 329 17.36 -18.52 -17.69
CA SER A 329 17.03 -18.23 -19.10
C SER A 329 16.83 -19.48 -19.96
N THR A 330 17.35 -20.64 -19.55
CA THR A 330 17.39 -21.83 -20.42
C THR A 330 16.25 -22.81 -20.19
N GLY A 331 15.87 -23.08 -18.94
CA GLY A 331 14.99 -24.20 -18.56
C GLY A 331 15.63 -25.58 -18.83
N ILE A 332 15.23 -26.62 -18.08
CA ILE A 332 15.76 -27.99 -18.23
C ILE A 332 14.73 -29.07 -17.88
N SER A 333 15.03 -30.32 -18.25
CA SER A 333 14.46 -31.52 -17.62
C SER A 333 15.54 -32.23 -16.79
N LEU A 334 15.30 -32.49 -15.51
CA LEU A 334 16.10 -33.44 -14.72
C LEU A 334 15.45 -34.84 -14.80
N PHE A 335 16.24 -35.89 -14.93
CA PHE A 335 15.75 -37.28 -14.98
C PHE A 335 16.33 -38.11 -13.84
N ASN A 336 15.52 -38.96 -13.20
CA ASN A 336 15.95 -39.94 -12.21
C ASN A 336 15.09 -41.22 -12.30
N THR A 337 15.53 -42.34 -11.72
CA THR A 337 14.83 -43.64 -11.77
C THR A 337 14.96 -44.35 -10.43
N ASP A 338 13.87 -44.87 -9.87
CA ASP A 338 13.91 -45.57 -8.57
C ASP A 338 14.32 -47.06 -8.67
N VAL A 339 14.42 -47.70 -7.50
CA VAL A 339 14.78 -49.12 -7.35
C VAL A 339 13.72 -50.09 -7.89
N TYR A 340 12.51 -49.61 -8.22
CA TYR A 340 11.43 -50.38 -8.84
C TYR A 340 11.39 -50.17 -10.36
N GLY A 341 12.15 -49.21 -10.89
CA GLY A 341 12.24 -48.86 -12.30
C GLY A 341 11.26 -47.79 -12.76
N ASN A 342 10.58 -47.08 -11.85
CA ASN A 342 9.76 -45.93 -12.24
C ASN A 342 10.69 -44.76 -12.61
N GLU A 343 10.39 -44.08 -13.71
CA GLU A 343 11.15 -42.92 -14.17
C GLU A 343 10.46 -41.61 -13.76
N TYR A 344 11.26 -40.62 -13.36
CA TYR A 344 10.83 -39.31 -12.91
C TYR A 344 11.51 -38.25 -13.78
N GLU A 345 10.72 -37.34 -14.35
CA GLU A 345 11.21 -36.19 -15.11
C GLU A 345 10.69 -34.89 -14.48
N LEU A 346 11.59 -34.03 -13.99
CA LEU A 346 11.25 -32.70 -13.48
C LEU A 346 11.56 -31.65 -14.56
N ILE A 347 10.52 -31.15 -15.21
CA ILE A 347 10.56 -30.16 -16.28
C ILE A 347 10.42 -28.75 -15.69
N ILE A 348 11.45 -27.93 -15.80
CA ILE A 348 11.51 -26.57 -15.26
C ILE A 348 11.53 -25.58 -16.43
N PRO A 349 10.47 -24.76 -16.64
CA PRO A 349 10.39 -23.88 -17.80
C PRO A 349 11.31 -22.64 -17.67
N PRO A 350 11.73 -22.03 -18.80
CA PRO A 350 12.51 -20.78 -18.79
C PRO A 350 11.79 -19.67 -18.01
N GLY A 351 12.50 -19.03 -17.08
CA GLY A 351 11.97 -17.99 -16.20
C GLY A 351 11.12 -18.48 -15.03
N ALA A 352 11.27 -19.74 -14.60
CA ALA A 352 10.71 -20.22 -13.33
C ALA A 352 11.55 -19.80 -12.10
N LEU A 353 12.85 -19.53 -12.28
CA LEU A 353 13.81 -19.24 -11.20
C LEU A 353 14.30 -17.78 -11.24
N PHE A 354 14.64 -17.23 -10.07
CA PHE A 354 15.23 -15.89 -9.91
C PHE A 354 16.69 -15.83 -10.42
N GLU A 355 17.49 -16.81 -10.04
CA GLU A 355 18.93 -16.93 -10.29
C GLU A 355 19.31 -18.36 -10.69
N THR A 356 20.61 -18.61 -10.89
CA THR A 356 21.10 -19.96 -11.17
C THR A 356 21.16 -20.77 -9.88
N THR A 357 20.38 -21.85 -9.80
CA THR A 357 20.25 -22.66 -8.58
C THR A 357 20.68 -24.10 -8.85
N GLU A 358 21.47 -24.69 -7.94
CA GLU A 358 21.69 -26.15 -7.91
C GLU A 358 20.40 -26.84 -7.45
N ILE A 359 19.77 -27.58 -8.35
CA ILE A 359 18.51 -28.31 -8.10
C ILE A 359 18.81 -29.80 -8.03
N SER A 360 18.28 -30.47 -7.02
CA SER A 360 18.50 -31.91 -6.80
C SER A 360 17.18 -32.69 -6.74
N LEU A 361 17.08 -33.73 -7.55
CA LEU A 361 15.94 -34.65 -7.66
C LEU A 361 16.32 -36.00 -7.03
N ARG A 362 15.67 -36.39 -5.93
CA ARG A 362 16.00 -37.58 -5.12
C ARG A 362 14.81 -38.54 -5.05
N THR A 363 14.99 -39.85 -5.23
CA THR A 363 13.87 -40.81 -5.15
C THR A 363 13.51 -41.18 -3.71
N ILE A 364 12.21 -41.28 -3.41
CA ILE A 364 11.70 -41.76 -2.11
C ILE A 364 11.65 -43.29 -2.11
N ASN A 365 12.31 -43.95 -1.14
CA ASN A 365 12.26 -45.40 -0.97
C ASN A 365 11.02 -45.87 -0.18
N SER A 366 10.65 -45.12 0.86
CA SER A 366 9.46 -45.39 1.69
C SER A 366 9.07 -44.15 2.50
N ILE A 367 7.83 -44.15 3.00
CA ILE A 367 7.32 -43.13 3.92
C ILE A 367 6.78 -43.85 5.16
N ASP A 368 7.39 -43.61 6.32
CA ASP A 368 6.90 -44.09 7.61
C ASP A 368 5.75 -43.20 8.09
N GLY A 369 4.64 -43.83 8.48
CA GLY A 369 3.40 -43.13 8.82
C GLY A 369 2.55 -42.69 7.62
N PHE A 370 2.86 -43.17 6.40
CA PHE A 370 2.07 -42.89 5.19
C PHE A 370 0.59 -43.27 5.38
N PRO A 371 -0.37 -42.36 5.09
CA PRO A 371 -1.78 -42.60 5.40
C PRO A 371 -2.50 -43.52 4.40
N PHE A 372 -1.93 -43.76 3.22
CA PHE A 372 -2.58 -44.56 2.17
C PHE A 372 -2.19 -46.05 2.26
N SER A 373 -3.17 -46.90 2.48
CA SER A 373 -3.00 -48.31 2.89
C SER A 373 -2.61 -49.26 1.75
N GLY A 374 -2.76 -48.86 0.49
CA GLY A 374 -2.20 -49.53 -0.68
C GLY A 374 -0.70 -49.23 -0.90
N GLY A 375 -0.14 -48.31 -0.10
CA GLY A 375 1.30 -47.99 -0.09
C GLY A 375 1.74 -46.98 -1.14
N LEU A 376 3.03 -46.64 -1.07
CA LEU A 376 3.73 -45.74 -2.00
C LEU A 376 3.85 -46.44 -3.37
N VAL A 377 3.40 -45.76 -4.44
CA VAL A 377 3.54 -46.21 -5.83
C VAL A 377 4.82 -45.65 -6.45
N GLY A 378 5.13 -44.39 -6.13
CA GLY A 378 6.38 -43.71 -6.51
C GLY A 378 6.42 -42.29 -5.97
N GLY A 379 7.61 -41.68 -5.89
CA GLY A 379 7.75 -40.30 -5.42
C GLY A 379 9.19 -39.79 -5.38
N VAL A 380 9.33 -38.47 -5.36
CA VAL A 380 10.60 -37.76 -5.33
C VAL A 380 10.58 -36.62 -4.31
N ASP A 381 11.77 -36.26 -3.87
CA ASP A 381 12.07 -35.15 -2.98
C ASP A 381 12.96 -34.17 -3.73
N ILE A 382 12.49 -32.93 -3.88
CA ILE A 382 13.11 -31.90 -4.71
C ILE A 382 13.74 -30.83 -3.82
N LEU A 383 15.03 -30.55 -4.03
CA LEU A 383 15.77 -29.51 -3.31
C LEU A 383 16.19 -28.36 -4.25
N PRO A 384 16.29 -27.11 -3.76
CA PRO A 384 16.11 -26.69 -2.36
C PRO A 384 14.65 -26.66 -1.89
N ASP A 385 14.36 -27.26 -0.73
CA ASP A 385 13.02 -27.28 -0.12
C ASP A 385 12.47 -25.86 0.11
N GLY A 386 11.19 -25.66 -0.20
CA GLY A 386 10.50 -24.37 -0.07
C GLY A 386 10.85 -23.33 -1.15
N LEU A 387 11.66 -23.66 -2.16
CA LEU A 387 11.97 -22.74 -3.25
C LEU A 387 10.75 -22.51 -4.15
N GLN A 388 10.11 -21.35 -3.99
CA GLN A 388 8.97 -20.90 -4.79
C GLN A 388 9.38 -20.56 -6.24
N LEU A 389 8.51 -20.86 -7.20
CA LEU A 389 8.75 -20.71 -8.64
C LEU A 389 7.84 -19.64 -9.26
N PHE A 390 8.39 -18.80 -10.14
CA PHE A 390 7.62 -17.80 -10.90
C PHE A 390 6.78 -18.40 -12.04
N LYS A 391 6.93 -19.71 -12.31
CA LYS A 391 6.14 -20.51 -13.25
C LYS A 391 6.13 -21.95 -12.76
N PRO A 392 5.00 -22.68 -12.86
CA PRO A 392 4.96 -24.07 -12.43
C PRO A 392 5.98 -24.93 -13.19
N ALA A 393 6.74 -25.73 -12.46
CA ALA A 393 7.42 -26.89 -13.00
C ALA A 393 6.39 -28.01 -13.26
N THR A 394 6.75 -29.01 -14.05
CA THR A 394 5.96 -30.24 -14.20
C THR A 394 6.81 -31.44 -13.84
N LEU A 395 6.39 -32.20 -12.84
CA LEU A 395 6.95 -33.52 -12.53
C LEU A 395 6.11 -34.57 -13.26
N VAL A 396 6.75 -35.31 -14.16
CA VAL A 396 6.17 -36.46 -14.84
C VAL A 396 6.68 -37.74 -14.19
N ILE A 397 5.75 -38.64 -13.83
CA ILE A 397 6.04 -39.95 -13.24
C ILE A 397 5.58 -41.04 -14.21
N ARG A 398 6.54 -41.86 -14.66
CA ARG A 398 6.34 -42.99 -15.59
C ARG A 398 6.50 -44.29 -14.82
N LEU A 399 5.41 -45.02 -14.61
CA LEU A 399 5.44 -46.27 -13.85
C LEU A 399 5.96 -47.43 -14.71
N ASN A 400 6.83 -48.26 -14.15
CA ASN A 400 7.44 -49.41 -14.85
C ASN A 400 6.39 -50.44 -15.30
N ASP A 401 5.31 -50.60 -14.52
CA ASP A 401 4.11 -51.31 -14.93
C ASP A 401 2.96 -50.31 -15.18
N PRO A 402 2.67 -49.94 -16.44
CA PRO A 402 1.59 -49.00 -16.76
C PRO A 402 0.19 -49.54 -16.43
N ASN A 403 0.04 -50.85 -16.19
CA ASN A 403 -1.23 -51.42 -15.73
C ASN A 403 -1.59 -50.94 -14.31
N ILE A 404 -0.64 -50.45 -13.51
CA ILE A 404 -0.91 -49.90 -12.16
C ILE A 404 -1.92 -48.75 -12.24
N ILE A 405 -1.76 -47.83 -13.21
CA ILE A 405 -2.64 -46.69 -13.38
C ILE A 405 -4.06 -47.17 -13.67
N GLU A 406 -4.25 -47.99 -14.70
CA GLU A 406 -5.58 -48.50 -15.09
C GLU A 406 -6.23 -49.36 -13.99
N ASN A 407 -5.45 -50.13 -13.23
CA ASN A 407 -5.95 -50.90 -12.08
C ASN A 407 -6.40 -50.02 -10.90
N MET A 408 -5.81 -48.83 -10.72
CA MET A 408 -6.10 -47.90 -9.61
C MET A 408 -7.02 -46.73 -10.00
N ARG A 409 -7.54 -46.72 -11.24
CA ARG A 409 -8.32 -45.61 -11.81
C ARG A 409 -9.83 -45.82 -11.75
N GLY A 410 -10.31 -47.06 -11.75
CA GLY A 410 -11.75 -47.36 -11.70
C GLY A 410 -12.37 -47.12 -10.32
N ASN A 411 -13.62 -46.66 -10.28
CA ASN A 411 -14.35 -46.43 -9.01
C ASN A 411 -14.64 -47.72 -8.21
N ASP A 412 -14.52 -48.90 -8.83
CA ASP A 412 -14.60 -50.22 -8.18
C ASP A 412 -13.21 -50.75 -7.72
N ALA A 413 -12.13 -49.98 -7.83
CA ALA A 413 -10.78 -50.39 -7.42
C ALA A 413 -10.64 -50.48 -5.89
N GLU A 414 -9.86 -51.47 -5.42
CA GLU A 414 -9.53 -51.62 -3.99
C GLU A 414 -8.68 -50.46 -3.46
N TYR A 415 -7.82 -49.91 -4.33
CA TYR A 415 -6.98 -48.73 -4.07
C TYR A 415 -7.09 -47.76 -5.25
N LEU A 416 -7.34 -46.50 -4.92
CA LEU A 416 -7.47 -45.39 -5.86
C LEU A 416 -6.12 -44.65 -5.98
N LEU A 417 -5.70 -44.34 -7.20
CA LEU A 417 -4.48 -43.56 -7.43
C LEU A 417 -4.66 -42.17 -6.84
N THR A 418 -3.82 -41.81 -5.88
CA THR A 418 -3.88 -40.56 -5.13
C THR A 418 -2.50 -39.94 -5.08
N ALA A 419 -2.35 -38.73 -5.65
CA ALA A 419 -1.12 -37.96 -5.52
C ALA A 419 -1.06 -37.24 -4.16
N PHE A 420 0.15 -36.96 -3.70
CA PHE A 420 0.43 -36.28 -2.45
C PHE A 420 1.59 -35.30 -2.57
N ALA A 421 1.63 -34.35 -1.64
CA ALA A 421 2.76 -33.46 -1.40
C ALA A 421 3.08 -33.37 0.09
N TYR A 422 4.30 -32.96 0.42
CA TYR A 422 4.75 -32.62 1.77
C TYR A 422 5.86 -31.57 1.72
N GLN A 423 6.00 -30.79 2.80
CA GLN A 423 7.08 -29.81 2.98
C GLN A 423 8.23 -30.36 3.84
N GLY A 424 9.48 -30.03 3.48
CA GLY A 424 10.67 -30.44 4.22
C GLY A 424 10.75 -31.95 4.46
N ASN A 425 11.07 -32.38 5.67
CA ASN A 425 11.21 -33.80 6.01
C ASN A 425 9.86 -34.51 6.30
N GLY A 426 8.87 -34.36 5.42
CA GLY A 426 7.56 -35.01 5.56
C GLY A 426 6.51 -34.25 6.39
N LYS A 427 6.64 -32.93 6.55
CA LYS A 427 5.62 -32.11 7.22
C LYS A 427 4.48 -31.75 6.28
N ASP A 428 3.34 -31.40 6.86
CA ASP A 428 2.17 -30.88 6.11
C ASP A 428 1.78 -31.80 4.93
N PHE A 429 1.72 -33.11 5.21
CA PHE A 429 1.38 -34.12 4.22
C PHE A 429 -0.09 -33.98 3.82
N HIS A 430 -0.33 -33.84 2.53
CA HIS A 430 -1.65 -33.57 1.98
C HIS A 430 -1.85 -34.23 0.61
N MET A 431 -3.11 -34.45 0.21
CA MET A 431 -3.42 -34.88 -1.15
C MET A 431 -3.08 -33.75 -2.13
N TYR A 432 -2.57 -34.10 -3.31
CA TYR A 432 -2.19 -33.14 -4.35
C TYR A 432 -2.93 -33.43 -5.66
N PRO A 433 -3.23 -32.43 -6.50
CA PRO A 433 -3.89 -32.65 -7.79
C PRO A 433 -2.95 -33.35 -8.79
N TYR A 434 -3.47 -34.29 -9.58
CA TYR A 434 -2.73 -34.91 -10.69
C TYR A 434 -3.54 -34.99 -11.99
N PHE A 435 -2.80 -35.05 -13.10
CA PHE A 435 -3.33 -35.30 -14.43
C PHE A 435 -2.77 -36.61 -14.98
N ILE A 436 -3.49 -37.25 -15.91
CA ILE A 436 -3.01 -38.42 -16.66
C ILE A 436 -2.94 -38.06 -18.14
N GLU A 437 -1.74 -37.91 -18.68
CA GLU A 437 -1.50 -37.66 -20.10
C GLU A 437 -0.74 -38.84 -20.71
N ASN A 438 -1.22 -39.37 -21.84
CA ASN A 438 -0.56 -40.47 -22.59
C ASN A 438 -0.27 -41.78 -21.81
N GLY A 439 -0.74 -41.91 -20.56
CA GLY A 439 -0.40 -43.02 -19.65
C GLY A 439 0.72 -42.68 -18.64
N GLU A 440 1.09 -41.40 -18.53
CA GLU A 440 2.06 -40.85 -17.58
C GLU A 440 1.31 -39.97 -16.55
N ILE A 441 1.82 -39.89 -15.32
CA ILE A 441 1.18 -39.08 -14.25
C ILE A 441 1.89 -37.74 -14.16
N HIS A 442 1.13 -36.64 -14.30
CA HIS A 442 1.67 -35.28 -14.35
C HIS A 442 1.24 -34.50 -13.10
N LEU A 443 2.22 -33.90 -12.41
CA LEU A 443 2.03 -33.02 -11.26
C LEU A 443 2.60 -31.64 -11.59
N HIS A 444 1.76 -30.59 -11.57
CA HIS A 444 2.22 -29.21 -11.71
C HIS A 444 2.63 -28.65 -10.35
N ILE A 445 3.86 -28.15 -10.25
CA ILE A 445 4.56 -27.86 -8.99
C ILE A 445 4.91 -26.38 -8.93
N PHE A 446 4.46 -25.68 -7.89
CA PHE A 446 4.69 -24.24 -7.68
C PHE A 446 5.88 -23.92 -6.78
N HIS A 447 6.28 -24.85 -5.91
CA HIS A 447 7.49 -24.75 -5.08
C HIS A 447 8.19 -26.10 -4.98
N PHE A 448 9.49 -26.13 -4.66
CA PHE A 448 10.17 -27.39 -4.40
C PHE A 448 9.86 -27.94 -3.00
N SER A 449 9.73 -29.26 -2.94
CA SER A 449 9.16 -30.05 -1.83
C SER A 449 9.20 -31.53 -2.22
N GLY A 450 8.58 -32.39 -1.43
CA GLY A 450 8.33 -33.78 -1.82
C GLY A 450 6.98 -33.98 -2.48
N TYR A 451 6.96 -34.81 -3.52
CA TYR A 451 5.79 -35.11 -4.36
C TYR A 451 5.76 -36.57 -4.77
N GLY A 452 4.59 -37.18 -4.88
CA GLY A 452 4.47 -38.57 -5.32
C GLY A 452 3.04 -39.07 -5.43
N THR A 453 2.89 -40.39 -5.56
CA THR A 453 1.60 -41.09 -5.63
C THR A 453 1.57 -42.34 -4.76
N GLY A 454 0.39 -42.67 -4.25
CA GLY A 454 0.11 -43.92 -3.54
C GLY A 454 -1.27 -44.47 -3.89
N GLY A 455 -1.51 -45.73 -3.48
CA GLY A 455 -2.82 -46.35 -3.55
C GLY A 455 -3.60 -46.11 -2.25
N ALA A 456 -4.69 -45.34 -2.31
CA ALA A 456 -5.51 -44.99 -1.15
C ALA A 456 -6.91 -45.60 -1.25
N THR A 457 -7.46 -46.12 -0.16
CA THR A 457 -8.91 -46.42 -0.13
C THR A 457 -9.73 -45.13 0.01
N GLN A 458 -11.03 -45.19 -0.27
CA GLN A 458 -11.95 -44.07 0.02
C GLN A 458 -11.97 -43.69 1.51
N ALA A 459 -11.67 -44.64 2.42
CA ALA A 459 -11.55 -44.37 3.85
C ALA A 459 -10.23 -43.63 4.15
N ASP A 460 -9.12 -44.01 3.52
CA ASP A 460 -7.82 -43.36 3.68
C ASP A 460 -7.90 -41.88 3.22
N GLN A 461 -8.57 -41.62 2.10
CA GLN A 461 -8.83 -40.27 1.57
C GLN A 461 -9.73 -39.45 2.51
N ALA A 462 -10.75 -40.06 3.13
CA ALA A 462 -11.61 -39.39 4.09
C ALA A 462 -10.89 -39.09 5.42
N ASP A 463 -10.08 -40.03 5.92
CA ASP A 463 -9.26 -39.87 7.12
C ASP A 463 -8.16 -38.82 6.91
N GLN A 464 -7.63 -38.67 5.69
CA GLN A 464 -6.71 -37.59 5.32
C GLN A 464 -7.43 -36.23 5.35
N LYS A 465 -8.53 -36.06 4.60
CA LYS A 465 -9.33 -34.82 4.56
C LYS A 465 -9.89 -34.38 5.92
N SER A 466 -9.93 -35.26 6.91
CA SER A 466 -10.27 -34.91 8.31
C SER A 466 -9.15 -34.19 9.09
N LYS A 467 -7.96 -34.02 8.50
CA LYS A 467 -6.75 -33.47 9.12
C LYS A 467 -6.16 -32.36 8.22
N PRO A 468 -6.89 -31.24 8.04
CA PRO A 468 -6.59 -30.26 7.00
C PRO A 468 -5.19 -29.66 7.15
N PRO A 469 -4.51 -29.33 6.03
CA PRO A 469 -3.16 -28.76 6.03
C PRO A 469 -3.01 -27.44 6.79
N GLY A 470 -1.75 -27.10 7.11
CA GLY A 470 -1.34 -25.93 7.86
C GLY A 470 -1.53 -24.61 7.11
N SER A 471 -1.07 -24.54 5.87
CA SER A 471 -1.25 -23.36 5.01
C SER A 471 -2.66 -23.29 4.39
N GLU A 472 -3.02 -22.16 3.81
CA GLU A 472 -4.23 -22.06 2.98
C GLU A 472 -3.96 -22.56 1.54
N GLU A 473 -2.71 -22.43 1.05
CA GLU A 473 -2.22 -23.03 -0.21
C GLU A 473 -2.41 -24.55 -0.22
N SER A 474 -1.83 -25.27 0.74
CA SER A 474 -1.89 -26.75 0.80
C SER A 474 -3.31 -27.26 1.08
N ARG A 475 -4.14 -26.48 1.77
CA ARG A 475 -5.59 -26.74 1.89
C ARG A 475 -6.31 -26.61 0.56
N ALA A 476 -6.07 -25.53 -0.19
CA ALA A 476 -6.65 -25.35 -1.51
C ALA A 476 -6.19 -26.48 -2.46
N GLN A 477 -4.92 -26.88 -2.38
CA GLN A 477 -4.36 -28.00 -3.14
C GLN A 477 -5.06 -29.33 -2.76
N GLU A 478 -5.28 -29.63 -1.48
CA GLU A 478 -5.99 -30.87 -1.05
C GLU A 478 -7.48 -30.88 -1.44
N GLU A 479 -8.18 -29.76 -1.32
CA GLU A 479 -9.59 -29.66 -1.72
C GLU A 479 -9.78 -29.71 -3.24
N ILE A 480 -8.85 -29.12 -4.01
CA ILE A 480 -8.82 -29.24 -5.47
C ILE A 480 -8.38 -30.64 -5.89
N ALA A 481 -7.50 -31.31 -5.15
CA ALA A 481 -7.09 -32.68 -5.39
C ALA A 481 -8.27 -33.65 -5.29
N ASP A 482 -9.19 -33.45 -4.33
CA ASP A 482 -10.39 -34.28 -4.21
C ASP A 482 -11.24 -34.25 -5.49
N ILE A 483 -11.37 -33.06 -6.08
CA ILE A 483 -12.09 -32.80 -7.33
C ILE A 483 -11.33 -33.38 -8.53
N LEU A 484 -10.13 -32.87 -8.83
CA LEU A 484 -9.40 -33.19 -10.06
C LEU A 484 -8.95 -34.64 -10.12
N ASN A 485 -8.65 -35.25 -8.96
CA ASN A 485 -8.32 -36.67 -8.93
C ASN A 485 -9.58 -37.53 -9.18
N GLU A 486 -10.81 -37.05 -8.95
CA GLU A 486 -12.05 -37.70 -9.42
C GLU A 486 -12.26 -37.50 -10.93
N GLU A 487 -11.96 -36.32 -11.49
CA GLU A 487 -12.01 -36.07 -12.94
C GLU A 487 -11.06 -37.01 -13.70
N ALA A 488 -9.80 -37.16 -13.27
CA ALA A 488 -8.82 -38.06 -13.88
C ALA A 488 -9.25 -39.55 -13.88
N ARG A 489 -10.11 -39.93 -12.92
CA ARG A 489 -10.73 -41.25 -12.81
C ARG A 489 -11.99 -41.42 -13.66
N ASN A 490 -12.66 -40.34 -14.05
CA ASN A 490 -13.92 -40.37 -14.82
C ASN A 490 -13.75 -39.85 -16.27
N PRO A 491 -13.26 -40.68 -17.23
CA PRO A 491 -13.07 -40.26 -18.62
C PRO A 491 -14.37 -40.00 -19.40
N ASP A 492 -15.53 -40.36 -18.85
CA ASP A 492 -16.86 -40.15 -19.45
C ASP A 492 -17.58 -38.91 -18.85
N MET A 493 -16.87 -38.05 -18.11
CA MET A 493 -17.41 -36.83 -17.50
C MET A 493 -18.05 -35.88 -18.53
N THR A 494 -19.18 -35.29 -18.16
CA THR A 494 -19.91 -34.34 -19.01
C THR A 494 -19.43 -32.89 -18.80
N GLU A 495 -19.66 -32.06 -19.83
CA GLU A 495 -19.42 -30.61 -19.79
C GLU A 495 -20.12 -29.91 -18.61
N GLU A 496 -21.29 -30.42 -18.18
CA GLU A 496 -22.06 -29.86 -17.06
C GLU A 496 -21.39 -30.19 -15.71
N GLU A 497 -20.87 -31.41 -15.55
CA GLU A 497 -20.11 -31.83 -14.37
C GLU A 497 -18.74 -31.12 -14.28
N TYR A 498 -18.00 -31.03 -15.39
CA TYR A 498 -16.77 -30.23 -15.47
C TYR A 498 -17.04 -28.77 -15.11
N GLN A 499 -18.10 -28.16 -15.66
CA GLN A 499 -18.45 -26.79 -15.33
C GLN A 499 -18.87 -26.61 -13.86
N GLU A 500 -19.50 -27.62 -13.23
CA GLU A 500 -19.79 -27.61 -11.79
C GLU A 500 -18.51 -27.69 -10.95
N ASN A 501 -17.57 -28.57 -11.31
CA ASN A 501 -16.27 -28.70 -10.64
C ASN A 501 -15.43 -27.42 -10.76
N GLN A 502 -15.42 -26.81 -11.93
CA GLN A 502 -14.87 -25.47 -12.18
C GLN A 502 -15.50 -24.39 -11.27
N ASN A 503 -16.76 -24.52 -10.87
CA ASN A 503 -17.37 -23.64 -9.87
C ASN A 503 -16.86 -23.94 -8.45
N LYS A 504 -16.68 -25.22 -8.08
CA LYS A 504 -16.13 -25.63 -6.77
C LYS A 504 -14.68 -25.14 -6.59
N ILE A 505 -13.84 -25.33 -7.61
CA ILE A 505 -12.45 -24.84 -7.65
C ILE A 505 -12.41 -23.31 -7.46
N ALA A 506 -13.31 -22.57 -8.12
CA ALA A 506 -13.41 -21.12 -7.92
C ALA A 506 -13.80 -20.73 -6.48
N GLU A 507 -14.68 -21.46 -5.78
CA GLU A 507 -14.96 -21.14 -4.36
C GLU A 507 -13.82 -21.53 -3.41
N ILE A 508 -13.04 -22.57 -3.74
CA ILE A 508 -11.82 -22.93 -2.99
C ILE A 508 -10.75 -21.84 -3.15
N LEU A 509 -10.45 -21.43 -4.39
CA LEU A 509 -9.47 -20.38 -4.67
C LEU A 509 -9.94 -19.00 -4.17
N ARG A 510 -11.25 -18.74 -4.11
CA ARG A 510 -11.79 -17.57 -3.41
C ARG A 510 -11.50 -17.63 -1.91
N ARG A 511 -11.64 -18.79 -1.27
CA ARG A 511 -11.35 -18.92 0.17
C ARG A 511 -9.88 -18.72 0.50
N TRP A 512 -8.96 -19.28 -0.30
CA TRP A 512 -7.51 -19.03 -0.16
C TRP A 512 -7.16 -17.54 -0.36
N LEU A 513 -7.68 -16.92 -1.44
CA LEU A 513 -7.54 -15.49 -1.73
C LEU A 513 -7.88 -14.61 -0.52
N LEU A 514 -8.97 -14.94 0.18
CA LEU A 514 -9.52 -14.13 1.27
C LEU A 514 -8.90 -14.44 2.64
N ASN A 515 -8.42 -15.66 2.84
CA ASN A 515 -7.84 -16.09 4.11
C ASN A 515 -6.37 -15.66 4.27
N GLU A 516 -5.54 -15.78 3.22
CA GLU A 516 -4.10 -15.49 3.29
C GLU A 516 -3.65 -14.40 2.29
N VAL A 517 -3.95 -14.55 0.99
CA VAL A 517 -3.43 -13.66 -0.07
C VAL A 517 -3.77 -12.18 0.19
N MET A 518 -5.07 -11.86 0.32
CA MET A 518 -5.52 -10.47 0.52
C MET A 518 -5.01 -9.85 1.83
N PRO A 519 -5.09 -10.53 3.00
CA PRO A 519 -4.48 -10.04 4.23
C PRO A 519 -2.97 -9.82 4.13
N LEU A 520 -2.21 -10.78 3.57
CA LEU A 520 -0.76 -10.72 3.48
C LEU A 520 -0.27 -9.60 2.55
N VAL A 521 -0.91 -9.43 1.39
CA VAL A 521 -0.65 -8.32 0.45
C VAL A 521 -1.00 -6.96 1.08
N THR A 522 -2.15 -6.86 1.77
CA THR A 522 -2.55 -5.62 2.46
C THR A 522 -1.59 -5.25 3.60
N GLU A 523 -1.06 -6.24 4.33
CA GLU A 523 -0.06 -6.00 5.37
C GLU A 523 1.27 -5.52 4.76
N ALA A 524 1.69 -6.15 3.66
CA ALA A 524 2.92 -5.84 2.94
C ALA A 524 2.99 -4.42 2.36
N GLU A 525 1.85 -3.77 2.06
CA GLU A 525 1.82 -2.32 1.74
C GLU A 525 2.54 -1.46 2.79
N THR A 526 2.56 -1.94 4.04
CA THR A 526 3.13 -1.21 5.19
C THR A 526 4.22 -1.99 5.94
N ASN A 527 4.67 -3.14 5.42
CA ASN A 527 5.64 -4.03 6.07
C ASN A 527 6.61 -4.64 5.05
N GLU A 528 7.79 -4.03 4.92
CA GLU A 528 8.83 -4.41 3.95
C GLU A 528 9.47 -5.79 4.19
N ASP A 529 9.24 -6.41 5.35
CA ASP A 529 9.70 -7.77 5.65
C ASP A 529 8.77 -8.86 5.07
N LEU A 530 7.51 -8.53 4.75
CA LEU A 530 6.54 -9.47 4.19
C LEU A 530 6.40 -9.41 2.65
N MET A 531 6.92 -8.34 2.03
CA MET A 531 6.64 -8.01 0.62
C MET A 531 7.00 -9.12 -0.38
N TYR A 532 8.09 -9.88 -0.14
CA TYR A 532 8.39 -11.05 -0.98
C TYR A 532 7.31 -12.14 -0.87
N CYS A 533 6.94 -12.51 0.36
CA CYS A 533 5.98 -13.57 0.61
C CYS A 533 4.59 -13.21 0.09
N ALA A 534 4.18 -11.95 0.24
CA ALA A 534 2.93 -11.44 -0.35
C ALA A 534 2.88 -11.63 -1.87
N VAL A 535 3.99 -11.40 -2.58
CA VAL A 535 4.08 -11.56 -4.03
C VAL A 535 4.12 -13.03 -4.44
N MET A 536 4.85 -13.89 -3.72
CA MET A 536 4.88 -15.32 -4.04
C MET A 536 3.56 -16.03 -3.72
N GLU A 537 2.90 -15.68 -2.61
CA GLU A 537 1.57 -16.18 -2.24
C GLU A 537 0.52 -15.75 -3.29
N PHE A 538 0.56 -14.49 -3.73
CA PHE A 538 -0.26 -14.02 -4.85
C PHE A 538 0.03 -14.79 -6.14
N TYR A 539 1.30 -15.01 -6.49
CA TYR A 539 1.65 -15.71 -7.73
C TYR A 539 1.26 -17.19 -7.71
N SER A 540 1.41 -17.90 -6.58
CA SER A 540 0.94 -19.29 -6.49
C SER A 540 -0.58 -19.36 -6.65
N TRP A 541 -1.32 -18.46 -5.99
CA TRP A 541 -2.77 -18.34 -6.17
C TRP A 541 -3.18 -17.99 -7.61
N GLU A 542 -2.55 -16.98 -8.23
CA GLU A 542 -2.85 -16.53 -9.60
C GLU A 542 -2.56 -17.63 -10.61
N MET A 543 -1.39 -18.26 -10.52
CA MET A 543 -0.99 -19.34 -11.44
C MET A 543 -1.82 -20.60 -11.24
N THR A 544 -2.29 -20.88 -10.02
CA THR A 544 -3.26 -21.95 -9.75
C THR A 544 -4.63 -21.63 -10.37
N ALA A 545 -5.12 -20.39 -10.23
CA ALA A 545 -6.36 -19.94 -10.86
C ALA A 545 -6.27 -19.90 -12.39
N GLN A 546 -5.08 -19.65 -12.95
CA GLN A 546 -4.84 -19.74 -14.39
C GLN A 546 -4.78 -21.19 -14.87
N LEU A 547 -4.07 -22.07 -14.15
CA LEU A 547 -3.91 -23.49 -14.49
C LEU A 547 -5.26 -24.21 -14.61
N TYR A 548 -6.20 -23.88 -13.73
CA TYR A 548 -7.54 -24.46 -13.72
C TYR A 548 -8.59 -23.61 -14.46
N GLU A 549 -8.19 -22.65 -15.29
CA GLU A 549 -9.10 -21.86 -16.15
C GLU A 549 -10.19 -21.03 -15.42
N VAL A 550 -9.96 -20.63 -14.15
CA VAL A 550 -10.92 -19.84 -13.34
C VAL A 550 -10.50 -18.39 -13.06
N LEU A 551 -9.32 -17.95 -13.50
CA LEU A 551 -8.77 -16.61 -13.19
C LEU A 551 -9.68 -15.45 -13.66
N ASP A 552 -10.48 -15.65 -14.72
CA ASP A 552 -11.41 -14.64 -15.25
C ASP A 552 -12.49 -14.23 -14.22
N ARG A 553 -12.81 -15.13 -13.28
CA ARG A 553 -13.77 -14.92 -12.18
C ARG A 553 -13.28 -13.97 -11.09
N PHE A 554 -11.99 -13.64 -11.09
CA PHE A 554 -11.31 -12.86 -10.04
C PHE A 554 -10.68 -11.56 -10.55
N MET A 555 -10.98 -11.14 -11.79
CA MET A 555 -10.28 -10.00 -12.42
C MET A 555 -10.39 -8.69 -11.63
N THR A 556 -11.42 -8.52 -10.79
CA THR A 556 -11.58 -7.34 -9.91
C THR A 556 -10.60 -7.39 -8.74
N GLU A 557 -10.63 -8.49 -7.98
CA GLU A 557 -9.78 -8.74 -6.81
C GLU A 557 -8.31 -8.81 -7.22
N ARG A 558 -8.02 -9.47 -8.34
CA ARG A 558 -6.72 -9.48 -9.01
C ARG A 558 -6.21 -8.06 -9.25
N SER A 559 -7.01 -7.18 -9.88
CA SER A 559 -6.60 -5.80 -10.16
C SER A 559 -6.34 -5.01 -8.86
N GLN A 560 -7.18 -5.18 -7.83
CA GLN A 560 -7.00 -4.53 -6.53
C GLN A 560 -5.70 -4.96 -5.84
N LEU A 561 -5.36 -6.25 -5.94
CA LEU A 561 -4.10 -6.80 -5.43
C LEU A 561 -2.90 -6.35 -6.25
N MET A 562 -3.02 -6.18 -7.57
CA MET A 562 -1.94 -5.61 -8.37
C MET A 562 -1.61 -4.18 -7.95
N GLU A 563 -2.60 -3.31 -7.80
CA GLU A 563 -2.39 -1.95 -7.30
C GLU A 563 -1.82 -1.94 -5.86
N SER A 564 -2.17 -2.94 -5.04
CA SER A 564 -1.68 -3.09 -3.66
C SER A 564 -0.21 -3.53 -3.64
N ILE A 565 0.17 -4.49 -4.48
CA ILE A 565 1.55 -4.95 -4.65
C ILE A 565 2.44 -3.82 -5.21
N GLU A 566 1.95 -3.02 -6.16
CA GLU A 566 2.65 -1.83 -6.66
C GLU A 566 2.93 -0.80 -5.54
N ARG A 567 1.93 -0.51 -4.69
CA ARG A 567 2.13 0.34 -3.49
C ARG A 567 3.13 -0.28 -2.51
N GLY A 568 3.06 -1.61 -2.31
CA GLY A 568 4.01 -2.38 -1.51
C GLY A 568 5.45 -2.26 -1.99
N PHE A 569 5.71 -2.42 -3.30
CA PHE A 569 7.05 -2.28 -3.88
C PHE A 569 7.63 -0.88 -3.67
N VAL A 570 6.83 0.17 -3.95
CA VAL A 570 7.23 1.58 -3.76
C VAL A 570 7.54 1.87 -2.29
N ASN A 571 6.74 1.37 -1.36
CA ASN A 571 6.95 1.56 0.08
C ASN A 571 8.16 0.75 0.59
N ALA A 572 8.30 -0.51 0.18
CA ALA A 572 9.40 -1.39 0.57
C ALA A 572 10.75 -0.86 0.10
N LEU A 573 10.88 -0.46 -1.17
CA LEU A 573 12.12 0.12 -1.71
C LEU A 573 12.54 1.38 -0.93
N ASN A 574 11.59 2.29 -0.63
CA ASN A 574 11.89 3.49 0.16
C ASN A 574 12.41 3.13 1.56
N ARG A 575 11.75 2.20 2.26
CA ARG A 575 12.13 1.83 3.63
C ARG A 575 13.42 1.04 3.72
N ILE A 576 13.67 0.11 2.80
CA ILE A 576 14.93 -0.64 2.72
C ILE A 576 16.10 0.32 2.50
N PHE A 577 15.93 1.33 1.63
CA PHE A 577 16.93 2.39 1.44
C PHE A 577 17.13 3.23 2.71
N GLU A 578 16.06 3.77 3.31
CA GLU A 578 16.14 4.56 4.54
C GLU A 578 16.80 3.78 5.69
N LYS A 579 16.48 2.49 5.82
CA LYS A 579 17.07 1.58 6.80
C LYS A 579 18.55 1.34 6.54
N GLY A 580 18.94 0.99 5.32
CA GLY A 580 20.34 0.79 4.94
C GLY A 580 21.20 2.01 5.18
N VAL A 581 20.72 3.21 4.84
CA VAL A 581 21.39 4.50 5.11
C VAL A 581 21.47 4.80 6.61
N ARG A 582 20.37 4.64 7.34
CA ARG A 582 20.27 5.00 8.78
C ARG A 582 21.06 4.06 9.68
N GLU A 583 21.02 2.77 9.42
CA GLU A 583 21.56 1.71 10.29
C GLU A 583 22.93 1.18 9.80
N LYS A 584 23.36 1.56 8.58
CA LYS A 584 24.56 1.04 7.90
C LYS A 584 24.58 -0.49 7.86
N ASP A 585 23.42 -1.07 7.59
CA ASP A 585 23.23 -2.51 7.43
C ASP A 585 23.43 -2.90 5.95
N PRO A 586 24.54 -3.57 5.59
CA PRO A 586 24.80 -3.93 4.20
C PRO A 586 23.85 -4.99 3.67
N THR A 587 23.11 -5.73 4.53
CA THR A 587 22.11 -6.72 4.05
C THR A 587 20.93 -6.06 3.34
N GLN A 588 20.72 -4.75 3.57
CA GLN A 588 19.73 -3.98 2.83
C GLN A 588 20.09 -3.80 1.35
N MET A 589 21.36 -3.92 0.93
CA MET A 589 21.75 -3.93 -0.49
C MET A 589 21.11 -5.08 -1.26
N GLY A 590 21.26 -6.32 -0.77
CA GLY A 590 20.67 -7.51 -1.38
C GLY A 590 19.14 -7.44 -1.38
N ARG A 591 18.53 -7.02 -0.26
CA ARG A 591 17.09 -6.81 -0.17
C ARG A 591 16.56 -5.79 -1.18
N TYR A 592 17.28 -4.68 -1.36
CA TYR A 592 16.90 -3.65 -2.33
C TYR A 592 17.04 -4.15 -3.77
N HIS A 593 18.13 -4.88 -4.08
CA HIS A 593 18.34 -5.51 -5.39
C HIS A 593 17.18 -6.45 -5.75
N LEU A 594 16.86 -7.39 -4.86
CA LEU A 594 15.73 -8.31 -5.01
C LEU A 594 14.42 -7.54 -5.22
N MET A 595 14.10 -6.60 -4.34
CA MET A 595 12.86 -5.85 -4.38
C MET A 595 12.71 -5.06 -5.68
N LEU A 596 13.79 -4.41 -6.15
CA LEU A 596 13.81 -3.65 -7.40
C LEU A 596 13.58 -4.56 -8.61
N TRP A 597 14.23 -5.72 -8.64
CA TRP A 597 14.08 -6.69 -9.72
C TRP A 597 12.67 -7.30 -9.76
N MET A 598 12.08 -7.59 -8.60
CA MET A 598 10.68 -8.03 -8.52
C MET A 598 9.72 -6.96 -9.06
N THR A 599 9.93 -5.68 -8.74
CA THR A 599 9.11 -4.60 -9.35
C THR A 599 9.26 -4.53 -10.87
N MET A 600 10.46 -4.81 -11.41
CA MET A 600 10.70 -4.85 -12.85
C MET A 600 10.11 -6.08 -13.56
N MET A 601 9.94 -7.21 -12.87
CA MET A 601 9.12 -8.31 -13.37
C MET A 601 7.64 -7.93 -13.39
N TRP A 602 7.19 -7.27 -12.33
CA TRP A 602 5.80 -6.96 -12.06
C TRP A 602 5.23 -5.96 -13.06
N ASP A 603 5.92 -4.83 -13.23
CA ASP A 603 5.63 -3.81 -14.23
C ASP A 603 6.82 -3.67 -15.20
N PRO A 604 6.74 -4.27 -16.40
CA PRO A 604 7.73 -4.06 -17.46
C PRO A 604 7.82 -2.61 -17.98
N GLY A 605 6.89 -1.72 -17.58
CA GLY A 605 6.92 -0.28 -17.82
C GLY A 605 7.56 0.55 -16.70
N PHE A 606 8.01 -0.08 -15.61
CA PHE A 606 8.44 0.60 -14.38
C PHE A 606 9.61 1.56 -14.62
N GLU A 607 9.44 2.83 -14.21
CA GLU A 607 10.50 3.84 -14.34
C GLU A 607 11.62 3.58 -13.31
N ILE A 608 12.61 2.78 -13.69
CA ILE A 608 13.75 2.39 -12.83
C ILE A 608 14.61 3.56 -12.35
N SER A 609 14.68 4.65 -13.12
CA SER A 609 15.65 5.76 -12.94
C SER A 609 15.70 6.35 -11.51
N PRO A 610 14.58 6.74 -10.86
CA PRO A 610 14.59 7.27 -9.49
C PRO A 610 14.96 6.24 -8.41
N TRP A 611 14.91 4.95 -8.74
CA TRP A 611 15.28 3.84 -7.86
C TRP A 611 16.73 3.40 -8.08
N TRP A 612 17.27 3.63 -9.28
CA TRP A 612 18.68 3.37 -9.59
C TRP A 612 19.62 4.37 -8.90
N ASP A 613 19.28 5.65 -8.79
CA ASP A 613 20.02 6.62 -7.94
C ASP A 613 20.14 6.13 -6.49
N LYS A 614 19.05 5.62 -5.92
CA LYS A 614 19.03 5.01 -4.58
C LYS A 614 19.85 3.71 -4.53
N TYR A 615 19.79 2.87 -5.56
CA TYR A 615 20.59 1.65 -5.68
C TYR A 615 22.09 1.98 -5.63
N LEU A 616 22.56 2.91 -6.46
CA LEU A 616 23.96 3.36 -6.51
C LEU A 616 24.41 4.00 -5.19
N LYS A 617 23.56 4.83 -4.56
CA LYS A 617 23.81 5.41 -3.22
C LYS A 617 23.90 4.35 -2.12
N LEU A 618 23.13 3.28 -2.22
CA LEU A 618 23.13 2.17 -1.28
C LEU A 618 24.33 1.24 -1.50
N HIS A 619 24.82 1.13 -2.74
CA HIS A 619 26.05 0.41 -3.12
C HIS A 619 27.26 1.36 -3.11
N ARG A 620 27.54 1.96 -1.94
CA ARG A 620 28.72 2.80 -1.71
C ARG A 620 29.55 2.30 -0.54
N PHE A 621 30.86 2.31 -0.75
CA PHE A 621 31.86 1.87 0.21
C PHE A 621 32.97 2.91 0.38
N GLU A 622 33.77 2.72 1.42
CA GLU A 622 34.98 3.50 1.70
C GLU A 622 36.15 2.53 1.95
N LEU A 623 37.16 2.53 1.09
CA LEU A 623 38.38 1.74 1.27
C LEU A 623 39.40 2.54 2.10
N GLU A 624 39.83 1.96 3.21
CA GLU A 624 40.91 2.45 4.05
C GLU A 624 42.09 1.48 3.97
N PHE A 625 43.24 1.96 3.49
CA PHE A 625 44.45 1.17 3.33
C PHE A 625 45.54 1.65 4.29
N GLU A 626 46.17 0.73 5.01
CA GLU A 626 47.35 0.96 5.84
C GLU A 626 48.43 -0.07 5.49
N SER A 627 49.70 0.34 5.44
CA SER A 627 50.82 -0.59 5.25
C SER A 627 52.07 -0.12 5.98
N VAL A 628 52.86 -1.09 6.42
CA VAL A 628 54.23 -0.93 6.91
C VAL A 628 55.09 -1.94 6.17
N ILE A 629 56.13 -1.46 5.48
CA ILE A 629 57.15 -2.30 4.83
C ILE A 629 58.53 -1.82 5.26
N GLY A 630 59.42 -2.73 5.60
CA GLY A 630 60.79 -2.43 6.01
C GLY A 630 61.74 -3.60 5.81
N GLU A 631 63.03 -3.36 6.03
CA GLU A 631 64.07 -4.37 5.91
C GLU A 631 64.00 -5.40 7.05
N SER A 632 64.22 -6.69 6.72
CA SER A 632 64.11 -7.79 7.69
C SER A 632 65.11 -7.69 8.86
N GLU A 633 66.26 -7.04 8.66
CA GLU A 633 67.25 -6.75 9.73
C GLU A 633 67.08 -5.35 10.36
N GLY A 634 66.10 -4.55 9.89
CA GLY A 634 65.65 -3.32 10.54
C GLY A 634 66.39 -2.03 10.16
N GLY A 635 67.19 -2.02 9.09
CA GLY A 635 67.91 -0.83 8.61
C GLY A 635 67.01 0.28 8.03
N TRP A 636 65.82 -0.09 7.51
CA TRP A 636 64.78 0.87 7.12
C TRP A 636 63.35 0.35 7.31
N GLU A 637 62.39 1.26 7.42
CA GLU A 637 60.94 1.01 7.54
C GLU A 637 60.16 2.22 7.02
N ILE A 638 59.09 2.01 6.27
CA ILE A 638 58.17 3.04 5.76
C ILE A 638 56.73 2.60 6.05
N SER A 639 55.94 3.53 6.58
CA SER A 639 54.49 3.34 6.74
C SER A 639 53.72 4.31 5.85
N VAL A 640 52.74 3.76 5.12
CA VAL A 640 51.79 4.51 4.30
C VAL A 640 50.36 4.27 4.75
N LYS A 641 49.49 5.25 4.52
CA LYS A 641 48.05 5.17 4.79
C LYS A 641 47.27 6.03 3.79
N THR A 642 46.12 5.55 3.32
CA THR A 642 45.17 6.39 2.57
C THR A 642 44.22 7.12 3.51
N GLU A 643 43.67 8.26 3.07
CA GLU A 643 42.34 8.65 3.55
C GLU A 643 41.29 7.60 3.14
N ARG A 644 40.05 7.72 3.60
CA ARG A 644 38.97 6.82 3.16
C ARG A 644 38.64 7.08 1.70
N ILE A 645 39.16 6.23 0.82
CA ILE A 645 38.94 6.28 -0.62
C ILE A 645 37.49 5.92 -0.88
N VAL A 646 36.77 6.82 -1.52
CA VAL A 646 35.38 6.59 -1.91
C VAL A 646 35.36 5.54 -3.03
N VAL A 647 34.56 4.49 -2.84
CA VAL A 647 34.37 3.39 -3.79
C VAL A 647 32.88 3.32 -4.14
N GLU A 648 32.55 3.59 -5.40
CA GLU A 648 31.18 3.73 -5.89
C GLU A 648 30.97 2.86 -7.14
N LEU A 649 29.76 2.33 -7.29
CA LEU A 649 29.39 1.49 -8.44
C LEU A 649 29.24 2.36 -9.70
N ASP A 650 29.94 2.01 -10.77
CA ASP A 650 29.79 2.63 -12.09
C ASP A 650 28.53 2.11 -12.80
N ASP A 651 27.71 3.03 -13.27
CA ASP A 651 26.41 2.76 -13.90
C ASP A 651 26.58 2.02 -15.25
N GLU A 652 27.48 2.51 -16.11
CA GLU A 652 27.68 1.97 -17.46
C GLU A 652 28.37 0.60 -17.47
N GLN A 653 29.28 0.34 -16.51
CA GLN A 653 30.12 -0.87 -16.49
C GLN A 653 29.71 -1.89 -15.42
N SER A 654 28.87 -1.53 -14.44
CA SER A 654 28.49 -2.38 -13.29
C SER A 654 29.69 -2.90 -12.48
N ILE A 655 30.72 -2.06 -12.33
CA ILE A 655 31.94 -2.34 -11.53
C ILE A 655 32.19 -1.22 -10.52
N PHE A 656 32.82 -1.55 -9.39
CA PHE A 656 33.20 -0.58 -8.38
C PHE A 656 34.50 0.14 -8.77
N LEU A 657 34.45 1.47 -8.78
CA LEU A 657 35.59 2.36 -9.06
C LEU A 657 35.87 3.24 -7.84
N GLY A 658 37.12 3.60 -7.63
CA GLY A 658 37.52 4.47 -6.51
C GLY A 658 38.94 5.00 -6.65
N LYS A 659 39.20 6.21 -6.17
CA LYS A 659 40.50 6.88 -6.33
C LYS A 659 40.84 7.82 -5.18
N GLY A 660 42.05 7.76 -4.64
CA GLY A 660 42.48 8.67 -3.58
C GLY A 660 43.96 8.60 -3.20
N PRO A 661 44.45 9.59 -2.43
CA PRO A 661 45.86 9.73 -2.11
C PRO A 661 46.37 8.69 -1.11
N ILE A 662 47.61 8.24 -1.31
CA ILE A 662 48.42 7.50 -0.35
C ILE A 662 49.34 8.50 0.37
N HIS A 663 49.20 8.62 1.69
CA HIS A 663 50.03 9.48 2.52
C HIS A 663 51.12 8.67 3.22
N HIS A 664 52.33 9.21 3.26
CA HIS A 664 53.41 8.68 4.10
C HIS A 664 53.15 9.09 5.55
N VAL A 665 53.01 8.09 6.44
CA VAL A 665 52.75 8.27 7.88
C VAL A 665 54.07 8.43 8.63
N SER A 666 55.05 7.59 8.29
CA SER A 666 56.40 7.63 8.85
C SER A 666 57.41 7.01 7.89
N GLY A 667 58.66 7.47 8.00
CA GLY A 667 59.82 6.83 7.40
C GLY A 667 60.94 6.79 8.43
N LYS A 668 61.59 5.64 8.56
CA LYS A 668 62.68 5.38 9.49
C LYS A 668 63.84 4.74 8.71
N MET A 669 65.03 5.31 8.84
CA MET A 669 66.31 4.74 8.43
C MET A 669 67.32 5.02 9.55
N GLU A 670 68.60 4.69 9.33
CA GLU A 670 69.70 5.31 10.11
C GLU A 670 69.76 6.84 9.96
N CYS A 671 69.08 7.39 8.94
CA CYS A 671 68.95 8.81 8.64
C CYS A 671 67.50 9.29 8.78
N ALA A 672 67.28 10.60 8.97
CA ALA A 672 65.95 11.20 8.89
C ALA A 672 65.46 11.27 7.44
N ILE A 673 64.20 10.88 7.22
CA ILE A 673 63.49 11.06 5.95
C ILE A 673 62.42 12.15 6.13
N SER A 674 62.29 13.05 5.15
CA SER A 674 61.10 13.86 4.96
C SER A 674 60.57 13.68 3.55
N PHE A 675 59.28 13.43 3.40
CA PHE A 675 58.63 13.27 2.10
C PHE A 675 58.24 14.65 1.53
N GLU A 676 58.43 14.85 0.22
CA GLU A 676 58.16 16.10 -0.49
C GLU A 676 57.40 15.84 -1.81
N GLY A 677 56.45 16.72 -2.14
CA GLY A 677 55.71 16.66 -3.40
C GLY A 677 54.26 16.24 -3.22
N GLN A 678 53.71 15.53 -4.22
CA GLN A 678 52.35 14.99 -4.17
C GLN A 678 52.40 13.50 -3.85
N SER A 679 51.52 13.08 -2.94
CA SER A 679 51.16 11.68 -2.70
C SER A 679 50.90 10.91 -4.00
N SER A 680 51.43 9.68 -4.10
CA SER A 680 50.89 8.71 -5.05
C SER A 680 49.38 8.54 -4.89
N ILE A 681 48.69 8.15 -5.94
CA ILE A 681 47.24 7.97 -5.94
C ILE A 681 46.94 6.48 -6.12
N LEU A 682 46.25 5.88 -5.14
CA LEU A 682 45.67 4.55 -5.31
C LEU A 682 44.40 4.67 -6.15
N GLU A 683 44.25 3.82 -7.15
CA GLU A 683 43.12 3.79 -8.07
C GLU A 683 42.62 2.36 -8.30
N ILE A 684 41.31 2.15 -8.13
CA ILE A 684 40.61 0.89 -8.40
C ILE A 684 39.97 1.04 -9.78
N PHE A 685 40.42 0.22 -10.74
CA PHE A 685 39.94 0.25 -12.13
C PHE A 685 38.89 -0.83 -12.41
N TYR A 686 38.83 -1.84 -11.56
CA TYR A 686 37.84 -2.90 -11.61
C TYR A 686 37.63 -3.43 -10.20
N GLY A 687 36.40 -3.33 -9.72
CA GLY A 687 36.00 -3.86 -8.42
C GLY A 687 34.72 -4.68 -8.52
N LEU A 688 34.72 -5.87 -7.95
CA LEU A 688 33.52 -6.65 -7.65
C LEU A 688 33.36 -6.73 -6.13
N ILE A 689 32.12 -6.54 -5.68
CA ILE A 689 31.69 -6.72 -4.30
C ILE A 689 30.37 -7.47 -4.38
N ASP A 690 30.35 -8.72 -3.96
CA ASP A 690 29.11 -9.51 -3.95
C ASP A 690 28.11 -8.91 -2.95
N THR A 691 26.84 -8.81 -3.34
CA THR A 691 25.80 -8.39 -2.40
C THR A 691 25.60 -9.45 -1.31
N PRO A 692 25.34 -9.06 -0.05
CA PRO A 692 25.01 -10.04 0.98
C PRO A 692 23.76 -10.83 0.60
N PRO A 693 23.73 -12.15 0.83
CA PRO A 693 22.63 -12.99 0.43
C PRO A 693 21.34 -12.63 1.16
N VAL A 694 20.24 -12.90 0.49
CA VAL A 694 18.90 -12.65 0.99
C VAL A 694 18.29 -13.99 1.38
N GLU A 695 18.43 -14.39 2.65
CA GLU A 695 17.72 -15.56 3.21
C GLU A 695 16.26 -15.16 3.47
N ILE A 696 15.35 -15.78 2.72
CA ILE A 696 13.89 -15.52 2.77
C ILE A 696 13.19 -16.80 3.22
N SER A 697 12.19 -16.65 4.10
CA SER A 697 11.34 -17.77 4.51
C SER A 697 9.95 -17.26 4.86
N CYS A 698 8.94 -17.80 4.19
CA CYS A 698 7.54 -17.43 4.41
C CYS A 698 6.86 -18.28 5.51
N ASN A 699 7.35 -19.50 5.73
CA ASN A 699 6.87 -20.46 6.74
C ASN A 699 7.24 -20.07 8.18
N GLY A 700 6.74 -18.92 8.65
CA GLY A 700 6.94 -18.41 10.01
C GLY A 700 7.17 -16.89 10.11
N ARG A 701 7.13 -16.15 8.99
CA ARG A 701 7.20 -14.67 8.91
C ARG A 701 8.34 -14.01 9.72
N SER A 702 9.60 -14.29 9.37
CA SER A 702 10.72 -13.39 9.76
C SER A 702 11.89 -13.42 8.78
N PHE A 703 12.40 -12.24 8.42
CA PHE A 703 13.67 -12.08 7.70
C PHE A 703 14.85 -12.44 8.64
N SER A 704 15.59 -13.50 8.33
CA SER A 704 16.82 -13.88 9.03
C SER A 704 18.00 -13.65 8.10
N SER A 705 18.91 -12.73 8.42
CA SER A 705 20.22 -12.62 7.74
C SER A 705 21.31 -13.41 8.50
N LYS A 706 20.94 -14.54 9.13
CA LYS A 706 21.78 -15.25 10.10
C LYS A 706 21.92 -16.75 9.87
N GLY A 707 21.32 -17.30 8.82
CA GLY A 707 21.66 -18.62 8.29
C GLY A 707 23.15 -18.71 7.93
N LYS A 708 23.76 -19.86 8.22
CA LYS A 708 25.08 -20.19 7.66
C LYS A 708 24.88 -20.75 6.26
N HIS A 709 24.89 -19.87 5.26
CA HIS A 709 24.73 -20.23 3.86
C HIS A 709 25.68 -21.37 3.42
N PRO A 710 25.22 -22.30 2.57
CA PRO A 710 26.04 -23.39 2.06
C PRO A 710 27.05 -22.88 1.02
N LYS A 711 28.19 -22.38 1.48
CA LYS A 711 29.44 -22.19 0.70
C LYS A 711 29.39 -21.31 -0.57
N ALA A 712 28.32 -20.57 -0.84
CA ALA A 712 28.37 -19.47 -1.80
C ALA A 712 29.57 -18.56 -1.44
N LYS A 713 30.55 -18.47 -2.34
CA LYS A 713 31.89 -17.95 -2.03
C LYS A 713 31.94 -16.44 -2.28
N TYR A 714 31.18 -15.68 -1.47
CA TYR A 714 31.20 -14.22 -1.49
C TYR A 714 32.65 -13.74 -1.40
N ASP A 715 33.08 -12.95 -2.37
CA ASP A 715 34.42 -12.38 -2.42
C ASP A 715 34.35 -10.87 -2.66
N VAL A 716 35.48 -10.21 -2.45
CA VAL A 716 35.72 -8.86 -2.93
C VAL A 716 36.94 -8.95 -3.83
N VAL A 717 36.80 -8.50 -5.07
CA VAL A 717 37.86 -8.61 -6.09
C VAL A 717 38.18 -7.22 -6.58
N PHE A 718 39.24 -6.63 -6.06
CA PHE A 718 39.74 -5.33 -6.51
C PHE A 718 41.01 -5.49 -7.34
N TYR A 719 41.04 -4.88 -8.52
CA TYR A 719 42.25 -4.62 -9.29
C TYR A 719 42.63 -3.16 -9.10
N LEU A 720 43.80 -2.93 -8.52
CA LEU A 720 44.26 -1.58 -8.15
C LEU A 720 45.67 -1.26 -8.67
N ASP A 721 45.88 -0.01 -9.06
CA ASP A 721 47.20 0.60 -9.16
C ASP A 721 47.51 1.27 -7.82
N PRO A 722 48.55 0.82 -7.07
CA PRO A 722 49.04 1.50 -5.87
C PRO A 722 49.82 2.80 -6.17
N GLY A 723 49.87 3.27 -7.42
CA GLY A 723 50.30 4.62 -7.79
C GLY A 723 51.46 4.68 -8.77
N GLY A 724 51.32 4.10 -9.97
CA GLY A 724 52.31 4.16 -11.05
C GLY A 724 52.59 5.57 -11.57
N THR A 725 51.78 6.58 -11.20
CA THR A 725 52.06 8.00 -11.44
C THR A 725 53.08 8.53 -10.42
N LEU A 726 54.37 8.34 -10.73
CA LEU A 726 55.53 8.66 -9.87
C LEU A 726 55.69 10.15 -9.52
N THR A 727 54.90 10.66 -8.57
CA THR A 727 54.96 12.05 -8.08
C THR A 727 55.83 12.23 -6.83
N GLU A 728 56.11 11.14 -6.12
CA GLU A 728 56.78 11.16 -4.81
C GLU A 728 58.25 11.54 -4.90
N ARG A 729 58.70 12.38 -3.96
CA ARG A 729 60.10 12.62 -3.66
C ARG A 729 60.29 12.54 -2.15
N PHE A 730 61.53 12.34 -1.74
CA PHE A 730 61.90 12.38 -0.33
C PHE A 730 63.30 12.94 -0.20
N VAL A 731 63.56 13.63 0.89
CA VAL A 731 64.88 14.10 1.26
C VAL A 731 65.43 13.25 2.39
N ILE A 732 66.69 12.83 2.26
CA ILE A 732 67.44 12.15 3.31
C ILE A 732 68.40 13.16 3.95
N GLN A 733 68.43 13.19 5.29
CA GLN A 733 69.43 13.91 6.07
C GLN A 733 69.88 13.02 7.25
N CYS A 734 71.16 12.68 7.32
CA CYS A 734 71.67 11.72 8.32
C CYS A 734 72.09 12.43 9.61
N ASP A 735 72.97 13.42 9.52
CA ASP A 735 73.25 14.38 10.60
C ASP A 735 72.56 15.75 10.32
N PRO A 736 72.10 16.52 11.32
CA PRO A 736 71.64 17.90 11.12
C PRO A 736 72.61 18.84 10.40
N ASP A 737 73.93 18.58 10.43
CA ASP A 737 74.94 19.32 9.67
C ASP A 737 75.20 18.74 8.24
N ASP A 738 74.64 17.58 7.89
CA ASP A 738 74.77 16.99 6.54
C ASP A 738 73.95 17.77 5.49
N PRO A 739 74.41 17.81 4.22
CA PRO A 739 73.62 18.34 3.12
C PRO A 739 72.38 17.48 2.88
N ILE A 740 71.23 18.14 2.73
CA ILE A 740 69.95 17.50 2.39
C ILE A 740 70.06 16.84 1.00
N PHE A 741 69.87 15.51 0.92
CA PHE A 741 69.91 14.75 -0.33
C PHE A 741 68.49 14.50 -0.88
N PRO A 742 68.05 15.21 -1.93
CA PRO A 742 66.78 14.92 -2.58
C PRO A 742 66.88 13.67 -3.45
N VAL A 743 65.98 12.73 -3.20
CA VAL A 743 65.83 11.47 -3.94
C VAL A 743 64.47 11.45 -4.62
N GLY A 744 64.44 11.06 -5.90
CA GLY A 744 63.21 10.76 -6.61
C GLY A 744 63.23 11.07 -8.11
N PRO A 745 62.11 10.80 -8.80
CA PRO A 745 60.94 10.12 -8.26
C PRO A 745 61.19 8.61 -8.14
N ALA A 746 60.93 8.04 -6.95
CA ALA A 746 61.25 6.65 -6.63
C ALA A 746 60.22 6.11 -5.62
N PRO A 747 59.32 5.20 -6.01
CA PRO A 747 58.15 4.84 -5.21
C PRO A 747 58.50 3.69 -4.26
N ILE A 748 59.27 3.98 -3.19
CA ILE A 748 59.91 2.95 -2.35
C ILE A 748 58.90 1.90 -1.86
N TRP A 749 57.74 2.36 -1.37
CA TRP A 749 56.70 1.48 -0.87
C TRP A 749 56.11 0.59 -1.99
N PHE A 750 55.67 1.16 -3.12
CA PHE A 750 55.15 0.41 -4.28
C PHE A 750 56.15 -0.64 -4.77
N GLY A 751 57.43 -0.26 -4.93
CA GLY A 751 58.47 -1.15 -5.44
C GLY A 751 58.78 -2.30 -4.48
N SER A 752 58.59 -2.08 -3.18
CA SER A 752 58.77 -3.10 -2.15
C SER A 752 57.55 -4.03 -2.06
N PHE A 753 56.34 -3.47 -2.09
CA PHE A 753 55.08 -4.23 -2.16
C PHE A 753 55.03 -5.11 -3.42
N GLY A 754 55.40 -4.57 -4.58
CA GLY A 754 55.46 -5.31 -5.84
C GLY A 754 56.58 -6.34 -5.95
N TYR A 755 57.63 -6.24 -5.12
CA TYR A 755 58.63 -7.29 -4.99
C TYR A 755 58.14 -8.46 -4.13
N ILE A 756 57.39 -8.16 -3.06
CA ILE A 756 56.81 -9.16 -2.15
C ILE A 756 55.63 -9.91 -2.81
N HIS A 757 54.81 -9.21 -3.58
CA HIS A 757 53.56 -9.72 -4.19
C HIS A 757 53.63 -9.76 -5.73
N GLU A 758 54.75 -10.24 -6.30
CA GLU A 758 54.89 -10.41 -7.76
C GLU A 758 53.80 -11.34 -8.33
N ASP A 759 53.29 -12.29 -7.55
CA ASP A 759 52.22 -13.22 -7.90
C ASP A 759 50.82 -12.59 -7.95
N LEU A 760 50.62 -11.44 -7.28
CA LEU A 760 49.38 -10.66 -7.35
C LEU A 760 49.39 -9.61 -8.47
N LEU A 761 50.54 -9.35 -9.09
CA LEU A 761 50.69 -8.30 -10.11
C LEU A 761 50.23 -8.78 -11.49
N THR A 762 49.14 -8.19 -11.99
CA THR A 762 48.71 -8.35 -13.37
C THR A 762 49.33 -7.24 -14.24
N PRO A 763 49.96 -7.55 -15.39
CA PRO A 763 50.62 -6.55 -16.24
C PRO A 763 49.70 -5.47 -16.84
N GLU A 764 48.38 -5.70 -16.84
CA GLU A 764 47.39 -4.85 -17.51
C GLU A 764 46.43 -4.13 -16.55
N LEU A 765 46.22 -4.64 -15.32
CA LEU A 765 45.22 -4.14 -14.37
C LEU A 765 45.80 -3.84 -12.96
N GLY A 766 47.12 -3.97 -12.76
CA GLY A 766 47.74 -3.77 -11.44
C GLY A 766 47.58 -4.98 -10.52
N PHE A 767 47.50 -4.74 -9.21
CA PHE A 767 47.47 -5.81 -8.19
C PHE A 767 46.04 -6.31 -7.96
N ILE A 768 45.87 -7.64 -7.94
CA ILE A 768 44.59 -8.27 -7.62
C ILE A 768 44.48 -8.61 -6.12
N ILE A 769 43.50 -8.01 -5.44
CA ILE A 769 43.23 -8.21 -4.00
C ILE A 769 41.95 -9.04 -3.85
N THR A 770 42.09 -10.24 -3.29
CA THR A 770 41.04 -11.29 -3.20
C THR A 770 41.08 -12.02 -1.86
N ASN A 771 40.08 -12.87 -1.60
CA ASN A 771 39.97 -13.70 -0.40
C ASN A 771 39.94 -12.85 0.87
N TRP A 772 38.95 -11.95 0.92
CA TRP A 772 38.71 -11.06 2.06
C TRP A 772 37.99 -11.80 3.19
N GLU A 773 38.22 -11.35 4.42
CA GLU A 773 37.44 -11.67 5.60
C GLU A 773 36.14 -10.85 5.56
N MET A 774 35.04 -11.50 5.18
CA MET A 774 33.72 -10.87 5.12
C MET A 774 33.11 -10.75 6.53
N ILE A 775 32.67 -9.54 6.89
CA ILE A 775 32.24 -9.16 8.26
C ILE A 775 30.79 -8.66 8.28
N PHE A 776 30.29 -8.10 7.17
CA PHE A 776 28.88 -7.73 6.96
C PHE A 776 28.29 -6.72 7.97
N GLY A 777 29.07 -5.74 8.41
CA GLY A 777 28.56 -4.55 9.13
C GLY A 777 29.02 -3.23 8.49
N GLU A 778 29.07 -2.15 9.28
CA GLU A 778 29.74 -0.90 8.85
C GLU A 778 31.21 -1.16 8.49
N LEU A 779 31.90 -2.06 9.22
CA LEU A 779 33.04 -2.78 8.67
C LEU A 779 32.52 -3.93 7.82
N TYR A 780 32.63 -3.81 6.51
CA TYR A 780 32.04 -4.75 5.57
C TYR A 780 32.95 -5.96 5.31
N ALA A 781 34.21 -5.70 4.96
CA ALA A 781 35.22 -6.72 4.70
C ALA A 781 36.64 -6.22 5.05
N ARG A 782 37.56 -7.16 5.30
CA ARG A 782 38.97 -6.86 5.59
C ARG A 782 39.92 -7.82 4.88
N ARG A 783 41.04 -7.34 4.39
CA ARG A 783 42.14 -8.19 3.88
C ARG A 783 43.44 -7.78 4.57
N ILE A 784 44.15 -8.77 5.12
CA ILE A 784 45.45 -8.59 5.76
C ILE A 784 46.48 -9.39 4.98
N TYR A 785 47.60 -8.74 4.65
CA TYR A 785 48.83 -9.38 4.20
C TYR A 785 49.88 -9.23 5.30
N THR A 786 50.61 -10.30 5.58
CA THR A 786 51.73 -10.32 6.50
C THR A 786 52.76 -11.23 5.88
N SER A 787 53.81 -10.63 5.30
CA SER A 787 54.85 -11.33 4.57
C SER A 787 56.22 -11.03 5.19
N SER A 788 57.15 -11.97 5.02
CA SER A 788 58.51 -11.90 5.55
C SER A 788 59.40 -12.75 4.66
N ASP A 789 60.36 -12.11 4.02
CA ASP A 789 61.35 -12.73 3.13
C ASP A 789 62.78 -12.42 3.63
N HIS A 790 63.81 -12.79 2.87
CA HIS A 790 65.19 -12.56 3.30
C HIS A 790 65.55 -11.06 3.42
N TYR A 791 64.84 -10.19 2.69
CA TYR A 791 65.14 -8.76 2.59
C TYR A 791 64.09 -7.90 3.28
N LEU A 792 62.81 -8.24 3.21
CA LEU A 792 61.70 -7.38 3.64
C LEU A 792 60.71 -8.08 4.58
N ASN A 793 60.17 -7.29 5.52
CA ASN A 793 58.98 -7.58 6.30
C ASN A 793 57.83 -6.64 5.91
N GLU A 794 56.61 -7.16 5.90
CA GLU A 794 55.39 -6.41 5.61
C GLU A 794 54.31 -6.65 6.69
N THR A 795 53.54 -5.61 7.00
CA THR A 795 52.12 -5.79 7.34
C THR A 795 51.27 -4.76 6.60
N SER A 796 50.35 -5.25 5.75
CA SER A 796 49.43 -4.44 4.94
C SER A 796 47.98 -4.81 5.25
N ILE A 797 47.12 -3.82 5.45
CA ILE A 797 45.72 -3.97 5.84
C ILE A 797 44.85 -3.14 4.91
N PHE A 798 43.97 -3.82 4.17
CA PHE A 798 42.87 -3.20 3.43
C PHE A 798 41.57 -3.39 4.22
N THR A 799 40.88 -2.29 4.49
CA THR A 799 39.65 -2.26 5.30
C THR A 799 38.55 -1.62 4.48
N LEU A 800 37.52 -2.40 4.12
CA LEU A 800 36.39 -1.93 3.32
C LEU A 800 35.21 -1.62 4.25
N TRP A 801 34.84 -0.35 4.32
CA TRP A 801 33.73 0.15 5.12
C TRP A 801 32.47 0.28 4.26
N TYR A 802 31.33 -0.14 4.79
CA TYR A 802 30.02 0.14 4.19
C TYR A 802 29.61 1.58 4.50
N ALA A 803 29.38 2.39 3.46
CA ALA A 803 29.25 3.83 3.59
C ALA A 803 28.15 4.41 2.66
N PRO A 804 26.89 3.99 2.80
CA PRO A 804 25.79 4.43 1.94
C PRO A 804 25.51 5.94 2.06
N LYS A 805 24.95 6.53 0.98
CA LYS A 805 24.56 7.94 0.87
C LYS A 805 23.04 8.13 1.07
N PRO A 806 22.58 9.19 1.74
CA PRO A 806 21.17 9.63 1.72
C PRO A 806 20.75 10.25 0.37
#